data_AF-N1PEI4-F1
#
_entry.id   AF-N1PEI4-F1
#
_cell.length_a   1.000
_cell.length_b   1.000
_cell.length_c   1.000
_cell.angle_alpha   90.00
_cell.angle_beta   90.00
_cell.angle_gamma   90.00
#
_symmetry.space_group_name_H-M   'P 1'
#
loop_
_entity.id
_entity.type
_entity.pdbx_description
1 polymer ?
#
loop_
_entity_poly.entity_id
_entity_poly.type
_entity_poly.pdbx_seq_one_letter_code
_entity_poly.pdbx_strand_id
1 'polypeptide(L)'
;MATQTTTLQQNILAPKLDPKATAPTERVRLYKEFLTPALHRRFINAVGILFAVCYVSGIIITNFSGTLITVWFPIGPAGARASLLLITSLSVLVVRVANMHIGERHTTSGAELAYDLVWRRLGQTLHTVGWYAFAGWLFGEFYVWTRGDSAELGLVLPYESYERPRLNENPIFLRSLFIVLGVLQAGLHLVNDYDYVNIPATPREAREREQEAQRNVLTSILSPETVAKLPTVVRTLADKLGPIVHSAVNITIVTVMAHIFIYFLVLRRPLWSFFYSIARTWFQLPNSAPPPGISDLHIWALFRQTLTAPLALSIMWEVTNTIFTVFVAQAPILKDAPLTSEVKDTRGVLLRRSKDPNHSLLDGLKNKREVNKTFAFWELYLIATQYDNRRKTIYTEVARKDGSTWSQVCEVALKEVAAIGTRIQAEMIPEQKTVQEDKPAFSRLVEDDLNASKPEQRGLPKIADREVTGNGDVFTKKQPDFAQTFGNLARSVGQSANTQNPITPTALKYLEFGADQLVSKEGRERLSRNQIQQQADSYLARILQTPIGEAFRSTFARQVKKVVFGSPTSNKANIVFATRALTELAVKSLKEDDYGQVQADIAKIVRAFTATIKSIENYTQQLKPHWTDFGFTQQDRHVAEVQELLEILKTCLKQIMLTFGEYASVLGLSKKEVREAGEATGDAPAPVALIGGRPTRPNDGSIERPEMQQVGNEGGIEAGGRQRRAGR
;
A
#
# COMPACT_ATOMS: atom_id res chain seq x y z
N MET A 1 52.51 -13.58 -20.90
CA MET A 1 52.61 -13.67 -22.37
C MET A 1 51.24 -13.32 -22.92
N ALA A 2 50.84 -12.05 -23.03
CA ALA A 2 51.36 -10.98 -23.89
C ALA A 2 51.28 -11.37 -25.37
N THR A 3 50.21 -10.96 -26.03
CA THR A 3 50.19 -10.73 -27.48
C THR A 3 49.46 -9.42 -27.73
N GLN A 4 50.28 -8.39 -27.91
CA GLN A 4 49.93 -7.12 -28.51
C GLN A 4 49.62 -7.36 -29.99
N THR A 5 48.59 -6.70 -30.52
CA THR A 5 48.43 -6.52 -31.97
C THR A 5 48.40 -5.04 -32.29
N THR A 6 49.14 -4.75 -33.35
CA THR A 6 49.83 -3.52 -33.67
C THR A 6 48.93 -2.52 -34.39
N THR A 7 49.12 -1.25 -34.05
CA THR A 7 48.69 -0.04 -34.74
C THR A 7 49.05 -0.02 -36.23
N LEU A 8 48.10 0.39 -37.07
CA LEU A 8 48.38 1.08 -38.34
C LEU A 8 47.83 2.51 -38.24
N GLN A 9 48.76 3.46 -38.18
CA GLN A 9 48.52 4.89 -38.37
C GLN A 9 48.06 5.17 -39.79
N GLN A 10 46.92 5.84 -39.95
CA GLN A 10 46.72 6.74 -41.08
C GLN A 10 46.47 8.15 -40.55
N ASN A 11 47.47 9.00 -40.78
CA ASN A 11 47.41 10.45 -40.62
C ASN A 11 46.34 11.03 -41.57
N ILE A 12 45.27 11.56 -40.99
CA ILE A 12 44.44 12.56 -41.65
C ILE A 12 44.45 13.79 -40.74
N LEU A 13 44.98 14.90 -41.28
CA LEU A 13 44.99 16.21 -40.63
C LEU A 13 43.58 16.58 -40.18
N ALA A 14 43.39 16.74 -38.87
CA ALA A 14 42.25 17.43 -38.28
C ALA A 14 42.74 18.76 -37.66
N PRO A 15 41.97 19.85 -37.76
CA PRO A 15 42.38 21.18 -37.31
C PRO A 15 42.53 21.20 -35.78
N LYS A 16 43.49 22.00 -35.29
CA LYS A 16 43.71 22.27 -33.85
C LYS A 16 42.37 22.60 -33.16
N LEU A 17 41.87 21.65 -32.38
CA LEU A 17 40.83 21.88 -31.39
C LEU A 17 41.50 22.42 -30.12
N ASP A 18 40.96 23.53 -29.62
CA ASP A 18 41.35 24.20 -28.38
C ASP A 18 41.53 23.22 -27.21
N PRO A 19 42.57 23.37 -26.36
CA PRO A 19 42.74 22.56 -25.16
C PRO A 19 41.85 23.11 -24.05
N LYS A 20 40.53 23.04 -24.27
CA LYS A 20 39.54 23.12 -23.20
C LYS A 20 38.68 21.88 -23.26
N ALA A 21 39.34 20.72 -23.16
CA ALA A 21 38.69 19.50 -22.74
C ALA A 21 38.10 19.77 -21.35
N THR A 22 36.84 20.18 -21.34
CA THR A 22 35.99 20.18 -20.16
C THR A 22 36.07 18.77 -19.60
N ALA A 23 36.66 18.63 -18.41
CA ALA A 23 36.51 17.41 -17.63
C ALA A 23 35.01 17.07 -17.63
N PRO A 24 34.62 15.81 -17.89
CA PRO A 24 33.21 15.44 -17.92
C PRO A 24 32.59 15.91 -16.61
N THR A 25 31.63 16.84 -16.70
CA THR A 25 30.96 17.40 -15.54
C THR A 25 30.31 16.24 -14.79
N GLU A 26 30.88 15.89 -13.65
CA GLU A 26 30.41 14.75 -12.86
C GLU A 26 28.93 14.96 -12.52
N ARG A 27 28.10 14.06 -13.03
CA ARG A 27 26.63 14.12 -13.00
C ARG A 27 26.13 14.10 -11.55
N VAL A 28 25.22 15.01 -11.21
CA VAL A 28 24.52 14.99 -9.92
C VAL A 28 23.63 13.75 -9.86
N ARG A 29 23.78 12.96 -8.80
CA ARG A 29 23.04 11.71 -8.60
C ARG A 29 21.60 11.99 -8.24
N LEU A 30 20.67 11.23 -8.81
CA LEU A 30 19.24 11.33 -8.53
C LEU A 30 18.92 10.65 -7.19
N TYR A 31 17.80 10.99 -6.55
CA TYR A 31 17.41 10.40 -5.26
C TYR A 31 17.36 8.87 -5.31
N LYS A 32 16.80 8.35 -6.41
CA LYS A 32 16.66 6.91 -6.68
C LYS A 32 18.02 6.19 -6.65
N GLU A 33 19.10 6.84 -7.04
CA GLU A 33 20.45 6.26 -7.05
C GLU A 33 21.01 6.12 -5.63
N PHE A 34 20.51 6.88 -4.66
CA PHE A 34 20.83 6.70 -3.25
C PHE A 34 19.94 5.63 -2.60
N LEU A 35 18.63 5.66 -2.89
CA LEU A 35 17.65 4.76 -2.30
C LEU A 35 17.80 3.32 -2.77
N THR A 36 18.01 3.09 -4.08
CA THR A 36 18.04 1.73 -4.64
C THR A 36 19.15 0.86 -4.01
N PRO A 37 20.41 1.34 -3.88
CA PRO A 37 21.44 0.55 -3.21
C PRO A 37 21.19 0.36 -1.70
N ALA A 38 20.54 1.33 -1.05
CA ALA A 38 20.17 1.20 0.36
C ALA A 38 19.11 0.10 0.56
N LEU A 39 18.07 0.10 -0.28
CA LEU A 39 17.07 -0.96 -0.33
C LEU A 39 17.69 -2.31 -0.71
N HIS A 40 18.62 -2.34 -1.67
CA HIS A 40 19.30 -3.58 -2.04
C HIS A 40 20.14 -4.15 -0.88
N ARG A 41 20.87 -3.30 -0.14
CA ARG A 41 21.60 -3.76 1.06
C ARG A 41 20.66 -4.31 2.13
N ARG A 42 19.52 -3.67 2.36
CA ARG A 42 18.48 -4.16 3.28
C ARG A 42 17.90 -5.49 2.79
N PHE A 43 17.66 -5.61 1.49
CA PHE A 43 17.19 -6.82 0.85
C PHE A 43 18.19 -7.98 1.01
N ILE A 44 19.48 -7.75 0.80
CA ILE A 44 20.51 -8.78 1.01
C ILE A 44 20.58 -9.21 2.49
N ASN A 45 20.47 -8.27 3.42
CA ASN A 45 20.40 -8.61 4.85
C ASN A 45 19.13 -9.43 5.17
N ALA A 46 18.00 -9.10 4.57
CA ALA A 46 16.74 -9.83 4.69
C ALA A 46 16.87 -11.26 4.16
N VAL A 47 17.44 -11.41 2.96
CA VAL A 47 17.72 -12.70 2.32
C VAL A 47 18.69 -13.53 3.17
N GLY A 48 19.68 -12.91 3.81
CA GLY A 48 20.60 -13.60 4.73
C GLY A 48 19.89 -14.20 5.94
N ILE A 49 18.98 -13.45 6.58
CA ILE A 49 18.17 -13.97 7.70
C ILE A 49 17.21 -15.06 7.22
N LEU A 50 16.57 -14.84 6.07
CA LEU A 50 15.67 -15.82 5.46
C LEU A 50 16.41 -17.11 5.09
N PHE A 51 17.64 -17.03 4.60
CA PHE A 51 18.47 -18.21 4.36
C PHE A 51 18.75 -18.98 5.64
N ALA A 52 19.00 -18.30 6.77
CA ALA A 52 19.14 -18.97 8.07
C ALA A 52 17.86 -19.70 8.48
N VAL A 53 16.68 -19.09 8.26
CA VAL A 53 15.38 -19.76 8.49
C VAL A 53 15.21 -20.98 7.58
N CYS A 54 15.49 -20.83 6.28
CA CYS A 54 15.44 -21.94 5.32
C CYS A 54 16.41 -23.06 5.67
N TYR A 55 17.59 -22.73 6.23
CA TYR A 55 18.57 -23.71 6.68
C TYR A 55 18.01 -24.55 7.83
N VAL A 56 17.42 -23.91 8.85
CA VAL A 56 16.76 -24.60 9.97
C VAL A 56 15.58 -25.44 9.47
N SER A 57 14.73 -24.90 8.60
CA SER A 57 13.60 -25.64 8.01
C SER A 57 14.06 -26.84 7.19
N GLY A 58 15.15 -26.71 6.42
CA GLY A 58 15.72 -27.80 5.64
C GLY A 58 16.23 -28.95 6.51
N ILE A 59 16.77 -28.64 7.70
CA ILE A 59 17.16 -29.64 8.70
C ILE A 59 15.91 -30.37 9.24
N ILE A 60 14.85 -29.63 9.57
CA ILE A 60 13.61 -30.19 10.16
C ILE A 60 12.86 -31.11 9.16
N ILE A 61 12.83 -30.75 7.88
CA ILE A 61 12.07 -31.48 6.85
C ILE A 61 12.74 -32.82 6.49
N THR A 62 14.05 -32.96 6.68
CA THR A 62 14.79 -34.16 6.24
C THR A 62 14.77 -35.27 7.30
N ASN A 63 14.65 -36.53 6.88
CA ASN A 63 14.92 -37.68 7.74
C ASN A 63 16.45 -37.82 7.94
N PHE A 64 16.93 -37.77 9.18
CA PHE A 64 18.36 -37.88 9.51
C PHE A 64 18.89 -39.30 9.28
N SER A 65 19.50 -39.55 8.12
CA SER A 65 20.19 -40.82 7.81
C SER A 65 21.71 -40.66 7.68
N GLY A 66 22.30 -39.52 8.06
CA GLY A 66 23.74 -39.26 7.93
C GLY A 66 24.36 -38.42 9.07
N THR A 67 25.67 -38.59 9.25
CA THR A 67 26.57 -38.02 10.27
C THR A 67 26.45 -36.49 10.41
N LEU A 68 26.65 -35.94 11.62
CA LEU A 68 26.64 -34.50 11.97
C LEU A 68 27.38 -33.57 11.00
N ILE A 69 28.39 -34.09 10.29
CA ILE A 69 29.17 -33.40 9.25
C ILE A 69 28.30 -32.91 8.08
N THR A 70 27.26 -33.66 7.72
CA THR A 70 26.32 -33.27 6.63
C THR A 70 25.37 -32.13 7.01
N VAL A 71 25.22 -31.86 8.31
CA VAL A 71 24.36 -30.79 8.88
C VAL A 71 25.16 -29.53 9.17
N TRP A 72 26.48 -29.64 9.39
CA TRP A 72 27.31 -28.51 9.81
C TRP A 72 27.92 -27.72 8.64
N PHE A 73 28.09 -28.33 7.45
CA PHE A 73 28.75 -27.68 6.33
C PHE A 73 27.76 -26.88 5.44
N PRO A 74 27.87 -25.55 5.33
CA PRO A 74 26.94 -24.72 4.54
C PRO A 74 27.05 -24.93 3.02
N ILE A 75 28.10 -25.62 2.55
CA ILE A 75 28.28 -26.04 1.15
C ILE A 75 27.85 -27.52 0.96
N GLY A 76 27.46 -28.21 2.03
CA GLY A 76 27.01 -29.60 2.00
C GLY A 76 25.56 -29.76 1.54
N PRO A 77 25.00 -30.99 1.61
CA PRO A 77 23.62 -31.28 1.24
C PRO A 77 22.59 -30.41 1.96
N ALA A 78 22.84 -30.05 3.23
CA ALA A 78 21.99 -29.12 3.99
C ALA A 78 21.97 -27.71 3.37
N GLY A 79 23.12 -27.22 2.90
CA GLY A 79 23.23 -25.94 2.20
C GLY A 79 22.48 -25.93 0.87
N ALA A 80 22.66 -26.95 0.04
CA ALA A 80 21.95 -27.08 -1.23
C ALA A 80 20.41 -27.13 -1.03
N ARG A 81 19.96 -27.84 0.00
CA ARG A 81 18.55 -27.88 0.41
C ARG A 81 18.05 -26.51 0.86
N ALA A 82 18.81 -25.82 1.69
CA ALA A 82 18.49 -24.47 2.14
C ALA A 82 18.40 -23.50 0.95
N SER A 83 19.26 -23.63 -0.07
CA SER A 83 19.19 -22.84 -1.30
C SER A 83 17.91 -23.11 -2.09
N LEU A 84 17.46 -24.37 -2.22
CA LEU A 84 16.20 -24.69 -2.90
C LEU A 84 14.99 -24.12 -2.14
N LEU A 85 14.98 -24.25 -0.81
CA LEU A 85 13.97 -23.63 0.06
C LEU A 85 14.04 -22.08 0.05
N LEU A 86 15.23 -21.52 -0.18
CA LEU A 86 15.36 -20.08 -0.36
C LEU A 86 14.71 -19.64 -1.67
N ILE A 87 14.77 -20.42 -2.75
CA ILE A 87 14.12 -20.06 -4.02
C ILE A 87 12.60 -19.92 -3.84
N THR A 88 11.95 -20.82 -3.08
CA THR A 88 10.50 -20.74 -2.82
C THR A 88 10.13 -19.46 -2.06
N SER A 89 11.00 -19.02 -1.15
CA SER A 89 10.81 -17.78 -0.40
C SER A 89 11.16 -16.53 -1.25
N LEU A 90 12.19 -16.63 -2.11
CA LEU A 90 12.55 -15.57 -3.07
C LEU A 90 11.42 -15.30 -4.06
N SER A 91 10.67 -16.32 -4.49
CA SER A 91 9.48 -16.13 -5.34
C SER A 91 8.45 -15.19 -4.70
N VAL A 92 8.22 -15.31 -3.38
CA VAL A 92 7.33 -14.39 -2.64
C VAL A 92 7.94 -13.00 -2.52
N LEU A 93 9.26 -12.90 -2.27
CA LEU A 93 9.94 -11.61 -2.25
C LEU A 93 9.88 -10.88 -3.60
N VAL A 94 9.94 -11.59 -4.72
CA VAL A 94 9.79 -11.01 -6.07
C VAL A 94 8.41 -10.37 -6.22
N VAL A 95 7.35 -11.04 -5.79
CA VAL A 95 5.98 -10.47 -5.78
C VAL A 95 5.96 -9.18 -4.97
N ARG A 96 6.48 -9.21 -3.74
CA ARG A 96 6.46 -8.04 -2.85
C ARG A 96 7.25 -6.87 -3.40
N VAL A 97 8.42 -7.10 -3.99
CA VAL A 97 9.21 -6.03 -4.62
C VAL A 97 8.49 -5.43 -5.82
N ALA A 98 7.83 -6.27 -6.63
CA ALA A 98 7.16 -5.85 -7.86
C ALA A 98 5.89 -5.02 -7.59
N ASN A 99 5.13 -5.40 -6.55
CA ASN A 99 3.82 -4.82 -6.25
C ASN A 99 3.83 -3.86 -5.05
N MET A 100 4.99 -3.61 -4.43
CA MET A 100 5.14 -2.76 -3.25
C MET A 100 4.49 -1.38 -3.42
N HIS A 101 3.67 -0.99 -2.44
CA HIS A 101 3.17 0.37 -2.33
C HIS A 101 3.19 0.87 -0.89
N ILE A 102 3.18 2.20 -0.77
CA ILE A 102 3.14 2.89 0.51
C ILE A 102 1.73 3.44 0.70
N GLY A 103 1.19 3.25 1.89
CA GLY A 103 -0.17 3.62 2.24
C GLY A 103 -1.18 2.51 1.98
N GLU A 104 -2.21 2.46 2.84
CA GLU A 104 -3.34 1.54 2.70
C GLU A 104 -4.14 1.84 1.42
N ARG A 105 -4.77 0.82 0.85
CA ARG A 105 -5.66 0.98 -0.31
C ARG A 105 -7.01 1.53 0.14
N HIS A 106 -7.41 2.66 -0.42
CA HIS A 106 -8.71 3.27 -0.15
C HIS A 106 -9.65 3.03 -1.33
N THR A 107 -10.61 2.12 -1.14
CA THR A 107 -11.75 1.90 -2.06
C THR A 107 -13.05 2.31 -1.39
N THR A 108 -14.10 2.55 -2.17
CA THR A 108 -15.42 2.87 -1.60
C THR A 108 -16.04 1.65 -0.93
N SER A 109 -15.89 0.48 -1.53
CA SER A 109 -16.43 -0.80 -1.04
C SER A 109 -15.42 -1.95 -1.22
N GLY A 110 -15.66 -3.07 -0.53
CA GLY A 110 -14.89 -4.30 -0.70
C GLY A 110 -15.13 -4.97 -2.06
N ALA A 111 -16.33 -4.81 -2.63
CA ALA A 111 -16.67 -5.26 -3.97
C ALA A 111 -15.92 -4.46 -5.05
N GLU A 112 -15.75 -3.15 -4.86
CA GLU A 112 -14.90 -2.34 -5.73
C GLU A 112 -13.43 -2.81 -5.66
N LEU A 113 -12.93 -3.17 -4.47
CA LEU A 113 -11.60 -3.75 -4.32
C LEU A 113 -11.47 -5.07 -5.08
N ALA A 114 -12.44 -5.99 -4.93
CA ALA A 114 -12.46 -7.25 -5.65
C ALA A 114 -12.51 -7.03 -7.18
N TYR A 115 -13.32 -6.09 -7.65
CA TYR A 115 -13.39 -5.74 -9.06
C TYR A 115 -12.09 -5.12 -9.58
N ASP A 116 -11.44 -4.24 -8.81
CA ASP A 116 -10.14 -3.65 -9.16
C ASP A 116 -9.06 -4.73 -9.27
N LEU A 117 -9.02 -5.67 -8.32
CA LEU A 117 -8.08 -6.79 -8.29
C LEU A 117 -8.29 -7.77 -9.46
N VAL A 118 -9.53 -8.16 -9.73
CA VAL A 118 -9.84 -9.18 -10.74
C VAL A 118 -9.77 -8.61 -12.15
N TRP A 119 -10.27 -7.39 -12.38
CA TRP A 119 -10.44 -6.87 -13.74
C TRP A 119 -9.41 -5.81 -14.12
N ARG A 120 -9.23 -4.78 -13.27
CA ARG A 120 -8.32 -3.66 -13.60
C ARG A 120 -6.84 -4.02 -13.42
N ARG A 121 -6.54 -4.91 -12.47
CA ARG A 121 -5.17 -5.34 -12.12
C ARG A 121 -4.93 -6.82 -12.37
N LEU A 122 -5.66 -7.42 -13.32
CA LEU A 122 -5.54 -8.84 -13.64
C LEU A 122 -4.09 -9.28 -13.84
N GLY A 123 -3.26 -8.47 -14.51
CA GLY A 123 -1.83 -8.77 -14.69
C GLY A 123 -1.04 -8.91 -13.39
N GLN A 124 -1.28 -8.03 -12.40
CA GLN A 124 -0.62 -8.10 -11.09
C GLN A 124 -1.15 -9.27 -10.25
N THR A 125 -2.45 -9.54 -10.35
CA THR A 125 -3.11 -10.68 -9.70
C THR A 125 -2.57 -12.01 -10.25
N LEU A 126 -2.52 -12.17 -11.57
CA LEU A 126 -1.95 -13.36 -12.22
C LEU A 126 -0.46 -13.52 -11.93
N HIS A 127 0.30 -12.43 -11.87
CA HIS A 127 1.70 -12.46 -11.45
C HIS A 127 1.86 -13.00 -10.02
N THR A 128 1.02 -12.53 -9.10
CA THR A 128 1.02 -12.98 -7.69
C THR A 128 0.65 -14.46 -7.58
N VAL A 129 -0.46 -14.86 -8.22
CA VAL A 129 -0.90 -16.27 -8.25
C VAL A 129 0.16 -17.17 -8.88
N GLY A 130 0.76 -16.73 -9.99
CA GLY A 130 1.81 -17.47 -10.69
C GLY A 130 3.04 -17.74 -9.83
N TRP A 131 3.54 -16.74 -9.11
CA TRP A 131 4.71 -16.91 -8.24
C TRP A 131 4.43 -17.74 -6.98
N TYR A 132 3.25 -17.62 -6.37
CA TYR A 132 2.87 -18.48 -5.25
C TYR A 132 2.64 -19.93 -5.70
N ALA A 133 1.99 -20.15 -6.84
CA ALA A 133 1.82 -21.48 -7.42
C ALA A 133 3.18 -22.10 -7.80
N PHE A 134 4.09 -21.32 -8.38
CA PHE A 134 5.46 -21.75 -8.66
C PHE A 134 6.22 -22.10 -7.38
N ALA A 135 6.13 -21.25 -6.34
CA ALA A 135 6.76 -21.51 -5.05
C ALA A 135 6.22 -22.79 -4.39
N GLY A 136 4.91 -22.99 -4.43
CA GLY A 136 4.25 -24.20 -3.91
C GLY A 136 4.64 -25.45 -4.70
N TRP A 137 4.63 -25.38 -6.03
CA TRP A 137 5.09 -26.47 -6.89
C TRP A 137 6.54 -26.84 -6.60
N LEU A 138 7.45 -25.86 -6.59
CA LEU A 138 8.87 -26.09 -6.34
C LEU A 138 9.13 -26.70 -4.95
N PHE A 139 8.43 -26.20 -3.91
CA PHE A 139 8.49 -26.80 -2.58
C PHE A 139 7.97 -28.24 -2.59
N GLY A 140 6.88 -28.51 -3.31
CA GLY A 140 6.31 -29.85 -3.43
C GLY A 140 7.25 -30.85 -4.10
N GLU A 141 7.92 -30.46 -5.20
CA GLU A 141 8.96 -31.28 -5.84
C GLU A 141 10.10 -31.57 -4.87
N PHE A 142 10.61 -30.53 -4.21
CA PHE A 142 11.68 -30.65 -3.23
C PHE A 142 11.31 -31.55 -2.04
N TYR A 143 10.09 -31.40 -1.53
CA TYR A 143 9.58 -32.21 -0.42
C TYR A 143 9.49 -33.69 -0.82
N VAL A 144 8.98 -33.99 -2.02
CA VAL A 144 8.92 -35.37 -2.53
C VAL A 144 10.33 -35.95 -2.71
N TRP A 145 11.28 -35.18 -3.25
CA TRP A 145 12.66 -35.66 -3.47
C TRP A 145 13.48 -35.87 -2.20
N THR A 146 13.17 -35.12 -1.13
CA THR A 146 13.93 -35.20 0.14
C THR A 146 13.42 -36.28 1.10
N ARG A 147 12.26 -36.87 0.81
CA ARG A 147 11.69 -37.94 1.60
C ARG A 147 12.24 -39.29 1.15
N GLY A 148 12.69 -40.11 2.11
CA GLY A 148 13.15 -41.48 1.84
C GLY A 148 12.00 -42.43 1.54
N ASP A 149 12.32 -43.65 1.11
CA ASP A 149 11.37 -44.64 0.60
C ASP A 149 10.21 -44.95 1.55
N SER A 150 10.45 -44.87 2.87
CA SER A 150 9.44 -44.99 3.94
C SER A 150 8.25 -44.02 3.84
N ALA A 151 8.38 -42.95 3.07
CA ALA A 151 7.32 -41.95 2.87
C ALA A 151 6.39 -42.28 1.69
N GLU A 152 6.79 -43.25 0.84
CA GLU A 152 6.02 -43.73 -0.32
C GLU A 152 5.53 -42.62 -1.25
N LEU A 153 6.40 -41.63 -1.48
CA LEU A 153 6.17 -40.53 -2.43
C LEU A 153 6.83 -40.79 -3.79
N GLY A 154 7.35 -41.99 -4.02
CA GLY A 154 7.86 -42.41 -5.33
C GLY A 154 6.76 -42.38 -6.38
N LEU A 155 7.09 -41.99 -7.60
CA LEU A 155 6.13 -41.89 -8.72
C LEU A 155 5.52 -43.26 -9.06
N VAL A 156 6.29 -44.34 -8.90
CA VAL A 156 5.87 -45.73 -9.10
C VAL A 156 6.01 -46.45 -7.76
N LEU A 157 5.03 -47.28 -7.41
CA LEU A 157 5.08 -48.06 -6.17
C LEU A 157 6.18 -49.14 -6.26
N PRO A 158 7.04 -49.26 -5.22
CA PRO A 158 8.07 -50.29 -5.18
C PRO A 158 7.44 -51.69 -5.14
N TYR A 159 8.11 -52.62 -5.81
CA TYR A 159 7.70 -53.97 -6.13
C TYR A 159 7.40 -54.83 -4.88
N GLU A 160 6.33 -55.60 -4.93
CA GLU A 160 6.41 -57.00 -4.50
C GLU A 160 6.71 -57.84 -5.75
N SER A 161 7.49 -58.92 -5.61
CA SER A 161 8.06 -59.68 -6.75
C SER A 161 7.03 -60.24 -7.74
N TYR A 162 5.74 -60.20 -7.41
CA TYR A 162 4.63 -60.72 -8.19
C TYR A 162 3.69 -59.63 -8.77
N GLU A 163 3.90 -58.35 -8.47
CA GLU A 163 3.01 -57.27 -8.93
C GLU A 163 3.57 -56.46 -10.11
N ARG A 164 2.68 -56.04 -11.02
CA ARG A 164 3.04 -55.13 -12.12
C ARG A 164 3.25 -53.71 -11.57
N PRO A 165 4.17 -52.92 -12.13
CA PRO A 165 4.39 -51.54 -11.70
C PRO A 165 3.12 -50.71 -11.88
N ARG A 166 2.75 -49.98 -10.83
CA ARG A 166 1.59 -49.08 -10.81
C ARG A 166 2.03 -47.68 -10.45
N LEU A 167 1.39 -46.71 -11.09
CA LEU A 167 1.57 -45.30 -10.77
C LEU A 167 1.00 -45.01 -9.38
N ASN A 168 1.74 -44.25 -8.58
CA ASN A 168 1.34 -43.90 -7.23
C ASN A 168 0.49 -42.61 -7.23
N GLU A 169 -0.69 -42.65 -6.61
CA GLU A 169 -1.59 -41.50 -6.50
C GLU A 169 -1.13 -40.50 -5.40
N ASN A 170 -0.41 -40.96 -4.37
CA ASN A 170 0.03 -40.15 -3.22
C ASN A 170 0.84 -38.90 -3.59
N PRO A 171 1.91 -38.98 -4.43
CA PRO A 171 2.66 -37.79 -4.82
C PRO A 171 1.85 -36.85 -5.72
N ILE A 172 0.89 -37.36 -6.52
CA ILE A 172 0.01 -36.54 -7.35
C ILE A 172 -0.94 -35.73 -6.45
N PHE A 173 -1.54 -36.39 -5.46
CA PHE A 173 -2.38 -35.76 -4.45
C PHE A 173 -1.63 -34.65 -3.71
N LEU A 174 -0.41 -34.94 -3.24
CA LEU A 174 0.40 -33.98 -2.50
C LEU A 174 0.89 -32.80 -3.36
N ARG A 175 1.32 -33.04 -4.60
CA ARG A 175 1.72 -31.96 -5.53
C ARG A 175 0.58 -30.99 -5.81
N SER A 176 -0.62 -31.52 -6.04
CA SER A 176 -1.80 -30.68 -6.26
C SER A 176 -2.20 -29.87 -5.03
N LEU A 177 -2.04 -30.43 -3.81
CA LEU A 177 -2.26 -29.70 -2.55
C LEU A 177 -1.42 -28.43 -2.48
N PHE A 178 -0.13 -28.48 -2.84
CA PHE A 178 0.74 -27.31 -2.79
C PHE A 178 0.39 -26.23 -3.82
N ILE A 179 -0.12 -26.62 -5.00
CA ILE A 179 -0.61 -25.66 -6.00
C ILE A 179 -1.88 -24.97 -5.48
N VAL A 180 -2.83 -25.75 -4.93
CA VAL A 180 -4.05 -25.19 -4.32
C VAL A 180 -3.70 -24.27 -3.15
N LEU A 181 -2.75 -24.66 -2.30
CA LEU A 181 -2.21 -23.82 -1.23
C LEU A 181 -1.65 -22.50 -1.77
N GLY A 182 -0.85 -22.55 -2.83
CA GLY A 182 -0.29 -21.36 -3.48
C GLY A 182 -1.39 -20.42 -4.00
N VAL A 183 -2.43 -20.96 -4.62
CA VAL A 183 -3.57 -20.16 -5.10
C VAL A 183 -4.33 -19.51 -3.95
N LEU A 184 -4.62 -20.27 -2.87
CA LEU A 184 -5.33 -19.75 -1.70
C LEU A 184 -4.49 -18.70 -0.95
N GLN A 185 -3.19 -18.95 -0.77
CA GLN A 185 -2.27 -17.99 -0.16
C GLN A 185 -2.14 -16.72 -1.01
N ALA A 186 -2.12 -16.84 -2.35
CA ALA A 186 -2.14 -15.67 -3.22
C ALA A 186 -3.43 -14.85 -3.06
N GLY A 187 -4.57 -15.52 -2.89
CA GLY A 187 -5.84 -14.86 -2.55
C GLY A 187 -5.74 -14.09 -1.24
N LEU A 188 -5.22 -14.72 -0.18
CA LEU A 188 -5.01 -14.05 1.11
C LEU A 188 -4.02 -12.88 1.00
N HIS A 189 -2.94 -13.05 0.24
CA HIS A 189 -1.94 -12.01 0.01
C HIS A 189 -2.57 -10.75 -0.61
N LEU A 190 -3.47 -10.93 -1.58
CA LEU A 190 -4.16 -9.83 -2.26
C LEU A 190 -5.26 -9.20 -1.40
N VAL A 191 -6.01 -10.00 -0.62
CA VAL A 191 -7.09 -9.51 0.25
C VAL A 191 -6.54 -8.78 1.47
N ASN A 192 -5.52 -9.33 2.12
CA ASN A 192 -4.86 -8.72 3.27
C ASN A 192 -3.81 -7.68 2.88
N ASP A 193 -3.64 -7.44 1.58
CA ASP A 193 -2.72 -6.46 0.99
C ASP A 193 -1.30 -6.56 1.55
N TYR A 194 -0.71 -7.74 1.46
CA TYR A 194 0.65 -7.97 1.97
C TYR A 194 1.70 -7.11 1.26
N ASP A 195 1.41 -6.52 0.09
CA ASP A 195 2.31 -5.61 -0.61
C ASP A 195 2.43 -4.22 0.05
N TYR A 196 1.55 -3.91 1.00
CA TYR A 196 1.56 -2.67 1.76
C TYR A 196 2.77 -2.57 2.70
N VAL A 197 3.48 -1.44 2.64
CA VAL A 197 4.53 -1.08 3.59
C VAL A 197 4.08 0.08 4.47
N ASN A 198 3.90 -0.21 5.77
CA ASN A 198 3.56 0.80 6.77
C ASN A 198 4.81 1.58 7.21
N ILE A 199 4.86 2.86 6.87
CA ILE A 199 5.86 3.81 7.38
C ILE A 199 5.22 4.57 8.55
N PRO A 200 5.83 4.56 9.75
CA PRO A 200 5.25 5.22 10.92
C PRO A 200 5.35 6.73 10.71
N ALA A 201 4.22 7.36 10.38
CA ALA A 201 4.17 8.78 10.12
C ALA A 201 3.74 9.55 11.37
N THR A 202 2.94 8.92 12.24
CA THR A 202 2.33 9.57 13.40
C THR A 202 2.98 9.16 14.73
N PRO A 203 2.89 9.99 15.79
CA PRO A 203 3.47 9.67 17.09
C PRO A 203 2.75 8.49 17.73
N ARG A 204 1.45 8.33 17.43
CA ARG A 204 0.67 7.18 17.87
C ARG A 204 1.19 5.91 17.24
N GLU A 205 1.39 5.87 15.92
CA GLU A 205 1.98 4.72 15.23
C GLU A 205 3.40 4.40 15.74
N ALA A 206 4.20 5.44 16.03
CA ALA A 206 5.52 5.27 16.63
C ALA A 206 5.43 4.67 18.05
N ARG A 207 4.53 5.19 18.90
CA ARG A 207 4.29 4.68 20.26
C ARG A 207 3.71 3.28 20.27
N GLU A 208 2.79 2.97 19.36
CA GLU A 208 2.21 1.63 19.22
C GLU A 208 3.30 0.62 18.87
N ARG A 209 4.22 0.96 17.96
CA ARG A 209 5.40 0.12 17.67
C ARG A 209 6.33 -0.03 18.87
N GLU A 210 6.57 1.05 19.62
CA GLU A 210 7.39 1.01 20.83
C GLU A 210 6.75 0.15 21.93
N GLN A 211 5.44 0.25 22.12
CA GLN A 211 4.67 -0.54 23.09
C GLN A 211 4.57 -2.01 22.67
N GLU A 212 4.37 -2.28 21.39
CA GLU A 212 4.41 -3.64 20.82
C GLU A 212 5.80 -4.26 21.05
N ALA A 213 6.87 -3.48 20.83
CA ALA A 213 8.25 -3.86 21.11
C ALA A 213 8.61 -3.91 22.62
N GLN A 214 7.70 -3.53 23.52
CA GLN A 214 7.85 -3.71 24.97
C GLN A 214 7.05 -4.92 25.49
N ARG A 215 5.97 -5.32 24.81
CA ARG A 215 5.14 -6.50 25.11
C ARG A 215 5.77 -7.83 24.66
N ASN A 216 7.07 -7.85 24.41
CA ASN A 216 7.75 -8.97 23.77
C ASN A 216 7.59 -10.26 24.59
N VAL A 217 7.29 -11.35 23.91
CA VAL A 217 7.32 -12.70 24.51
C VAL A 217 8.76 -13.07 24.89
N LEU A 218 9.76 -12.52 24.21
CA LEU A 218 11.16 -12.77 24.55
C LEU A 218 11.58 -12.17 25.89
N THR A 219 10.94 -11.10 26.39
CA THR A 219 11.28 -10.53 27.71
C THR A 219 10.69 -11.32 28.86
N SER A 220 9.74 -12.25 28.60
CA SER A 220 9.30 -13.23 29.60
C SER A 220 10.19 -14.47 29.68
N ILE A 221 11.04 -14.72 28.67
CA ILE A 221 11.88 -15.91 28.56
C ILE A 221 13.38 -15.59 28.74
N LEU A 222 13.84 -14.45 28.21
CA LEU A 222 15.24 -14.00 28.24
C LEU A 222 15.38 -12.72 29.04
N SER A 223 16.57 -12.53 29.64
CA SER A 223 16.88 -11.29 30.35
C SER A 223 16.79 -10.07 29.40
N PRO A 224 16.29 -8.92 29.88
CA PRO A 224 16.10 -7.73 29.04
C PRO A 224 17.40 -7.23 28.41
N GLU A 225 18.55 -7.46 29.04
CA GLU A 225 19.86 -7.09 28.51
C GLU A 225 20.29 -7.97 27.32
N THR A 226 19.96 -9.26 27.34
CA THR A 226 20.20 -10.16 26.20
C THR A 226 19.29 -9.82 25.03
N VAL A 227 18.03 -9.48 25.31
CA VAL A 227 17.07 -9.04 24.29
C VAL A 227 17.50 -7.73 23.63
N ALA A 228 18.08 -6.80 24.40
CA ALA A 228 18.61 -5.54 23.89
C ALA A 228 19.73 -5.72 22.84
N LYS A 229 20.54 -6.79 22.96
CA LYS A 229 21.67 -7.09 22.06
C LYS A 229 21.27 -7.79 20.75
N LEU A 230 20.02 -8.27 20.65
CA LEU A 230 19.52 -8.93 19.43
C LEU A 230 19.20 -7.91 18.33
N PRO A 231 19.44 -8.24 17.04
CA PRO A 231 18.99 -7.42 15.92
C PRO A 231 17.48 -7.18 16.00
N THR A 232 17.03 -5.95 15.73
CA THR A 232 15.61 -5.56 15.78
C THR A 232 14.70 -6.53 15.02
N VAL A 233 15.19 -7.05 13.90
CA VAL A 233 14.47 -8.02 13.06
C VAL A 233 14.14 -9.31 13.81
N VAL A 234 15.11 -9.86 14.55
CA VAL A 234 14.93 -11.12 15.30
C VAL A 234 13.90 -10.93 16.40
N ARG A 235 13.93 -9.76 17.07
CA ARG A 235 12.95 -9.39 18.09
C ARG A 235 11.55 -9.32 17.49
N THR A 236 11.37 -8.52 16.43
CA THR A 236 10.06 -8.36 15.77
C THR A 236 9.52 -9.66 15.19
N LEU A 237 10.39 -10.57 14.73
CA LEU A 237 9.98 -11.87 14.22
C LEU A 237 9.48 -12.78 15.35
N ALA A 238 10.15 -12.76 16.50
CA ALA A 238 9.73 -13.52 17.67
C ALA A 238 8.39 -13.02 18.23
N ASP A 239 8.18 -11.70 18.25
CA ASP A 239 6.93 -11.12 18.73
C ASP A 239 5.74 -11.49 17.82
N LYS A 240 6.00 -11.56 16.51
CA LYS A 240 5.00 -11.96 15.50
C LYS A 240 4.88 -13.46 15.31
N LEU A 241 5.65 -14.28 16.01
CA LEU A 241 5.66 -15.73 15.81
C LEU A 241 4.29 -16.37 16.11
N GLY A 242 3.63 -15.95 17.19
CA GLY A 242 2.29 -16.44 17.56
C GLY A 242 1.25 -16.18 16.45
N PRO A 243 1.05 -14.92 16.02
CA PRO A 243 0.17 -14.60 14.89
C PRO A 243 0.56 -15.31 13.58
N ILE A 244 1.86 -15.43 13.28
CA ILE A 244 2.36 -16.15 12.10
C ILE A 244 1.93 -17.62 12.14
N VAL A 245 2.16 -18.31 13.25
CA VAL A 245 1.80 -19.72 13.40
C VAL A 245 0.29 -19.90 13.34
N HIS A 246 -0.49 -19.04 14.00
CA HIS A 246 -1.95 -19.10 13.96
C HIS A 246 -2.49 -18.91 12.53
N SER A 247 -1.99 -17.90 11.80
CA SER A 247 -2.35 -17.67 10.39
C SER A 247 -2.00 -18.89 9.52
N ALA A 248 -0.78 -19.42 9.67
CA ALA A 248 -0.30 -20.57 8.92
C ALA A 248 -1.11 -21.85 9.19
N VAL A 249 -1.49 -22.09 10.45
CA VAL A 249 -2.36 -23.22 10.83
C VAL A 249 -3.74 -23.08 10.19
N ASN A 250 -4.35 -21.90 10.27
CA ASN A 250 -5.68 -21.67 9.71
C ASN A 250 -5.72 -21.87 8.20
N ILE A 251 -4.78 -21.27 7.46
CA ILE A 251 -4.73 -21.45 6.00
C ILE A 251 -4.43 -22.90 5.63
N THR A 252 -3.60 -23.60 6.40
CA THR A 252 -3.31 -25.02 6.14
C THR A 252 -4.57 -25.87 6.31
N ILE A 253 -5.30 -25.71 7.41
CA ILE A 253 -6.55 -26.46 7.67
C ILE A 253 -7.57 -26.20 6.56
N VAL A 254 -7.82 -24.93 6.24
CA VAL A 254 -8.76 -24.53 5.18
C VAL A 254 -8.34 -25.12 3.84
N THR A 255 -7.05 -25.08 3.52
CA THR A 255 -6.52 -25.61 2.26
C THR A 255 -6.65 -27.12 2.18
N VAL A 256 -6.29 -27.86 3.23
CA VAL A 256 -6.41 -29.33 3.25
C VAL A 256 -7.87 -29.74 3.07
N MET A 257 -8.78 -29.09 3.78
CA MET A 257 -10.22 -29.35 3.64
C MET A 257 -10.72 -29.06 2.22
N ALA A 258 -10.41 -27.87 1.68
CA ALA A 258 -10.82 -27.49 0.33
C ALA A 258 -10.20 -28.41 -0.74
N HIS A 259 -8.93 -28.76 -0.58
CA HIS A 259 -8.21 -29.64 -1.50
C HIS A 259 -8.83 -31.02 -1.60
N ILE A 260 -9.27 -31.63 -0.51
CA ILE A 260 -9.94 -32.94 -0.55
C ILE A 260 -11.12 -32.90 -1.54
N PHE A 261 -12.00 -31.90 -1.44
CA PHE A 261 -13.14 -31.76 -2.36
C PHE A 261 -12.69 -31.45 -3.80
N ILE A 262 -11.78 -30.49 -3.96
CA ILE A 262 -11.29 -30.05 -5.28
C ILE A 262 -10.59 -31.20 -6.01
N TYR A 263 -9.79 -32.00 -5.29
CA TYR A 263 -9.09 -33.14 -5.86
C TYR A 263 -10.06 -34.18 -6.39
N PHE A 264 -10.93 -34.72 -5.53
CA PHE A 264 -11.79 -35.83 -5.91
C PHE A 264 -12.85 -35.45 -6.95
N LEU A 265 -13.34 -34.20 -6.95
CA LEU A 265 -14.37 -33.74 -7.88
C LEU A 265 -13.82 -33.24 -9.21
N VAL A 266 -12.67 -32.54 -9.20
CA VAL A 266 -12.19 -31.79 -10.36
C VAL A 266 -10.81 -32.25 -10.83
N LEU A 267 -9.81 -32.30 -9.93
CA LEU A 267 -8.41 -32.45 -10.35
C LEU A 267 -7.95 -33.89 -10.56
N ARG A 268 -8.58 -34.89 -9.90
CA ARG A 268 -8.10 -36.27 -9.88
C ARG A 268 -7.94 -36.86 -11.28
N ARG A 269 -8.97 -36.78 -12.12
CA ARG A 269 -8.95 -37.32 -13.50
C ARG A 269 -7.93 -36.62 -14.40
N PRO A 270 -7.91 -35.28 -14.54
CA PRO A 270 -6.95 -34.62 -15.42
C PRO A 270 -5.51 -34.79 -14.94
N LEU A 271 -5.26 -34.69 -13.63
CA LEU A 271 -3.92 -34.90 -13.08
C LEU A 271 -3.45 -36.34 -13.27
N TRP A 272 -4.32 -37.33 -13.01
CA TRP A 272 -3.99 -38.73 -13.24
C TRP A 272 -3.61 -38.96 -14.71
N SER A 273 -4.42 -38.49 -15.66
CA SER A 273 -4.13 -38.63 -17.08
C SER A 273 -2.78 -37.98 -17.47
N PHE A 274 -2.49 -36.80 -16.93
CA PHE A 274 -1.24 -36.08 -17.19
C PHE A 274 -0.03 -36.84 -16.65
N PHE A 275 -0.04 -37.19 -15.36
CA PHE A 275 1.08 -37.91 -14.72
C PHE A 275 1.23 -39.33 -15.28
N TYR A 276 0.14 -40.00 -15.66
CA TYR A 276 0.19 -41.30 -16.32
C TYR A 276 0.84 -41.22 -17.71
N SER A 277 0.52 -40.18 -18.49
CA SER A 277 1.17 -39.94 -19.77
C SER A 277 2.67 -39.70 -19.61
N ILE A 278 3.08 -38.96 -18.58
CA ILE A 278 4.50 -38.73 -18.28
C ILE A 278 5.15 -40.03 -17.80
N ALA A 279 4.55 -40.73 -16.84
CA ALA A 279 5.16 -41.94 -16.31
C ALA A 279 5.30 -43.04 -17.38
N ARG A 280 4.37 -43.10 -18.33
CA ARG A 280 4.42 -44.06 -19.45
C ARG A 280 5.62 -43.86 -20.38
N THR A 281 6.14 -42.64 -20.52
CA THR A 281 7.33 -42.41 -21.38
C THR A 281 8.61 -42.91 -20.72
N TRP A 282 8.63 -43.09 -19.39
CA TRP A 282 9.81 -43.51 -18.63
C TRP A 282 9.69 -44.93 -18.04
N PHE A 283 8.48 -45.44 -17.86
CA PHE A 283 8.21 -46.73 -17.22
C PHE A 283 7.26 -47.60 -18.07
N GLN A 284 7.46 -48.91 -18.03
CA GLN A 284 6.59 -49.89 -18.69
C GLN A 284 5.29 -50.08 -17.92
N LEU A 285 4.36 -49.12 -18.08
CA LEU A 285 3.03 -49.15 -17.48
C LEU A 285 1.98 -49.77 -18.43
N PRO A 286 0.86 -50.30 -17.90
CA PRO A 286 -0.27 -50.76 -18.72
C PRO A 286 -0.79 -49.69 -19.69
N ASN A 287 -1.56 -50.08 -20.70
CA ASN A 287 -2.13 -49.10 -21.66
C ASN A 287 -3.12 -48.12 -21.00
N SER A 288 -3.83 -48.58 -19.98
CA SER A 288 -4.75 -47.77 -19.18
C SER A 288 -4.94 -48.42 -17.81
N ALA A 289 -4.81 -47.63 -16.75
CA ALA A 289 -5.13 -48.04 -15.39
C ALA A 289 -5.93 -46.92 -14.73
N PRO A 290 -7.06 -47.24 -14.06
CA PRO A 290 -7.75 -46.26 -13.22
C PRO A 290 -6.88 -45.90 -12.01
N PRO A 291 -7.10 -44.72 -11.40
CA PRO A 291 -6.40 -44.33 -10.17
C PRO A 291 -6.71 -45.35 -9.06
N PRO A 292 -5.68 -45.94 -8.41
CA PRO A 292 -5.84 -47.05 -7.46
C PRO A 292 -6.53 -46.65 -6.15
N GLY A 293 -6.73 -45.36 -5.89
CA GLY A 293 -7.18 -44.86 -4.60
C GLY A 293 -6.02 -44.61 -3.65
N ILE A 294 -6.29 -43.89 -2.57
CA ILE A 294 -5.33 -43.72 -1.47
C ILE A 294 -5.23 -45.07 -0.76
N SER A 295 -4.06 -45.70 -0.76
CA SER A 295 -3.86 -47.06 -0.24
C SER A 295 -4.11 -47.15 1.27
N ASP A 296 -4.95 -48.10 1.70
CA ASP A 296 -5.44 -48.23 3.08
C ASP A 296 -4.34 -48.40 4.15
N LEU A 297 -3.20 -49.02 3.80
CA LEU A 297 -2.08 -49.23 4.74
C LEU A 297 -1.30 -47.96 5.09
N HIS A 298 -1.37 -46.91 4.27
CA HIS A 298 -0.45 -45.76 4.35
C HIS A 298 -1.16 -44.40 4.47
N ILE A 299 -2.48 -44.41 4.66
CA ILE A 299 -3.32 -43.23 4.91
C ILE A 299 -2.73 -42.36 6.04
N TRP A 300 -2.21 -42.98 7.11
CA TRP A 300 -1.66 -42.23 8.23
C TRP A 300 -0.37 -41.47 7.89
N ALA A 301 0.51 -42.06 7.08
CA ALA A 301 1.73 -41.40 6.63
C ALA A 301 1.37 -40.22 5.72
N LEU A 302 0.47 -40.42 4.77
CA LEU A 302 -0.02 -39.37 3.89
C LEU A 302 -0.71 -38.25 4.67
N PHE A 303 -1.58 -38.58 5.64
CA PHE A 303 -2.27 -37.62 6.49
C PHE A 303 -1.30 -36.72 7.28
N ARG A 304 -0.24 -37.30 7.87
CA ARG A 304 0.79 -36.49 8.54
C ARG A 304 1.49 -35.58 7.55
N GLN A 305 1.85 -36.07 6.37
CA GLN A 305 2.55 -35.28 5.35
C GLN A 305 1.66 -34.13 4.83
N THR A 306 0.36 -34.35 4.63
CA THR A 306 -0.60 -33.35 4.16
C THR A 306 -0.89 -32.27 5.20
N LEU A 307 -0.63 -32.52 6.48
CA LEU A 307 -0.68 -31.49 7.52
C LEU A 307 0.67 -30.78 7.70
N THR A 308 1.75 -31.54 7.87
CA THR A 308 3.04 -30.94 8.28
C THR A 308 3.73 -30.17 7.15
N ALA A 309 3.62 -30.63 5.90
CA ALA A 309 4.36 -30.04 4.79
C ALA A 309 3.76 -28.70 4.32
N PRO A 310 2.44 -28.58 4.10
CA PRO A 310 1.80 -27.29 3.83
C PRO A 310 1.98 -26.30 4.98
N LEU A 311 1.89 -26.77 6.24
CA LEU A 311 2.12 -25.92 7.41
C LEU A 311 3.52 -25.31 7.40
N ALA A 312 4.56 -26.11 7.13
CA ALA A 312 5.93 -25.63 7.05
C ALA A 312 6.10 -24.57 5.95
N LEU A 313 5.49 -24.79 4.78
CA LEU A 313 5.53 -23.84 3.66
C LEU A 313 4.78 -22.54 4.00
N SER A 314 3.59 -22.62 4.60
CA SER A 314 2.83 -21.45 5.02
C SER A 314 3.59 -20.62 6.07
N ILE A 315 4.23 -21.26 7.05
CA ILE A 315 5.09 -20.57 8.01
C ILE A 315 6.24 -19.84 7.28
N MET A 316 6.90 -20.50 6.32
CA MET A 316 7.98 -19.87 5.55
C MET A 316 7.49 -18.64 4.77
N TRP A 317 6.33 -18.71 4.13
CA TRP A 317 5.75 -17.56 3.42
C TRP A 317 5.41 -16.41 4.38
N GLU A 318 4.78 -16.69 5.52
CA GLU A 318 4.45 -15.65 6.52
C GLU A 318 5.69 -15.02 7.15
N VAL A 319 6.73 -15.81 7.43
CA VAL A 319 8.04 -15.29 7.88
C VAL A 319 8.67 -14.42 6.79
N THR A 320 8.63 -14.85 5.53
CA THR A 320 9.15 -14.08 4.39
C THR A 320 8.45 -12.73 4.25
N ASN A 321 7.12 -12.72 4.35
CA ASN A 321 6.32 -11.50 4.34
C ASN A 321 6.69 -10.62 5.54
N THR A 322 6.77 -11.17 6.75
CA THR A 322 7.13 -10.36 7.92
C THR A 322 8.53 -9.72 7.79
N ILE A 323 9.53 -10.51 7.38
CA ILE A 323 10.91 -10.04 7.18
C ILE A 323 10.95 -8.89 6.17
N PHE A 324 10.30 -9.02 5.01
CA PHE A 324 10.32 -7.96 4.01
C PHE A 324 9.73 -6.65 4.53
N THR A 325 8.59 -6.71 5.25
CA THR A 325 7.96 -5.50 5.83
C THR A 325 8.91 -4.80 6.79
N VAL A 326 9.58 -5.55 7.67
CA VAL A 326 10.51 -4.98 8.67
C VAL A 326 11.72 -4.32 8.01
N PHE A 327 12.28 -4.92 6.96
CA PHE A 327 13.48 -4.37 6.30
C PHE A 327 13.18 -3.16 5.42
N VAL A 328 12.06 -3.17 4.70
CA VAL A 328 11.71 -2.03 3.85
C VAL A 328 11.26 -0.84 4.69
N ALA A 329 10.51 -1.04 5.78
CA ALA A 329 10.00 0.02 6.64
C ALA A 329 11.06 0.68 7.56
N GLN A 330 12.35 0.57 7.24
CA GLN A 330 13.43 1.24 7.96
C GLN A 330 13.62 2.68 7.48
N ALA A 331 13.90 3.60 8.40
CA ALA A 331 14.14 5.02 8.11
C ALA A 331 15.25 5.21 7.06
N PRO A 332 15.16 6.22 6.17
CA PRO A 332 16.17 6.50 5.13
C PRO A 332 17.44 7.14 5.73
N ILE A 333 18.12 6.37 6.59
CA ILE A 333 19.37 6.74 7.25
C ILE A 333 20.48 5.78 6.83
N LEU A 334 21.70 6.32 6.79
CA LEU A 334 22.92 5.56 6.54
C LEU A 334 23.96 5.95 7.61
N LYS A 335 24.26 5.03 8.54
CA LYS A 335 25.22 5.25 9.64
C LYS A 335 24.96 6.58 10.38
N ASP A 336 23.73 6.76 10.86
CA ASP A 336 23.29 7.94 11.63
C ASP A 336 23.38 9.28 10.88
N ALA A 337 23.39 9.24 9.55
CA ALA A 337 23.28 10.43 8.70
C ALA A 337 22.15 10.26 7.67
N PRO A 338 21.55 11.37 7.18
CA PRO A 338 20.55 11.31 6.11
C PRO A 338 21.11 10.65 4.86
N LEU A 339 20.26 9.90 4.15
CA LEU A 339 20.65 9.10 3.00
C LEU A 339 21.37 9.90 1.89
N THR A 340 20.99 11.17 1.69
CA THR A 340 21.59 12.07 0.68
C THR A 340 22.88 12.76 1.14
N SER A 341 23.23 12.67 2.43
CA SER A 341 24.39 13.37 2.97
C SER A 341 25.73 12.70 2.64
N GLU A 342 26.84 13.44 2.80
CA GLU A 342 28.18 12.87 2.73
C GLU A 342 28.42 11.99 3.97
N VAL A 343 28.59 10.68 3.77
CA VAL A 343 28.84 9.73 4.87
C VAL A 343 30.32 9.39 4.92
N LYS A 344 30.96 9.69 6.05
CA LYS A 344 32.33 9.29 6.38
C LYS A 344 32.30 8.08 7.32
N ASP A 345 33.24 7.16 7.16
CA ASP A 345 33.41 6.05 8.09
C ASP A 345 34.02 6.52 9.41
N THR A 346 34.02 5.67 10.44
CA THR A 346 34.67 5.96 11.75
C THR A 346 36.18 6.24 11.61
N ARG A 347 36.78 5.82 10.49
CA ARG A 347 38.18 6.08 10.10
C ARG A 347 38.36 7.37 9.29
N GLY A 348 37.32 8.18 9.13
CA GLY A 348 37.31 9.41 8.31
C GLY A 348 37.24 9.18 6.80
N VAL A 349 37.20 7.93 6.34
CA VAL A 349 37.12 7.58 4.90
C VAL A 349 35.74 7.90 4.36
N LEU A 350 35.65 8.71 3.30
CA LEU A 350 34.39 9.01 2.62
C LEU A 350 33.82 7.74 1.98
N LEU A 351 32.71 7.23 2.54
CA LEU A 351 31.99 6.07 2.01
C LEU A 351 31.10 6.47 0.84
N ARG A 352 30.48 7.65 0.93
CA ARG A 352 29.65 8.24 -0.12
C ARG A 352 29.75 9.75 -0.10
N ARG A 353 29.83 10.35 -1.29
CA ARG A 353 29.76 11.78 -1.53
C ARG A 353 28.53 12.09 -2.37
N SER A 354 27.62 12.93 -1.87
CA SER A 354 26.65 13.63 -2.72
C SER A 354 27.18 15.02 -2.97
N LYS A 355 27.49 15.32 -4.24
CA LYS A 355 27.99 16.65 -4.66
C LYS A 355 26.97 17.74 -4.37
N ASP A 356 25.70 17.41 -4.51
CA ASP A 356 24.58 18.30 -4.21
C ASP A 356 23.46 17.49 -3.50
N PRO A 357 23.50 17.43 -2.16
CA PRO A 357 22.54 16.65 -1.38
C PRO A 357 21.13 17.26 -1.42
N ASN A 358 21.02 18.59 -1.55
CA ASN A 358 19.75 19.31 -1.61
C ASN A 358 19.04 19.10 -2.95
N HIS A 359 19.79 19.08 -4.07
CA HIS A 359 19.21 18.74 -5.37
C HIS A 359 18.71 17.30 -5.41
N SER A 360 19.52 16.38 -4.87
CA SER A 360 19.16 14.97 -4.77
C SER A 360 17.87 14.79 -3.96
N LEU A 361 17.73 15.52 -2.85
CA LEU A 361 16.50 15.49 -2.03
C LEU A 361 15.30 16.09 -2.78
N LEU A 362 15.46 17.24 -3.43
CA LEU A 362 14.40 17.90 -4.22
C LEU A 362 13.91 17.03 -5.38
N ASP A 363 14.81 16.32 -6.07
CA ASP A 363 14.45 15.32 -7.08
C ASP A 363 13.60 14.19 -6.49
N GLY A 364 13.93 13.75 -5.26
CA GLY A 364 13.15 12.79 -4.50
C GLY A 364 11.73 13.30 -4.19
N LEU A 365 11.62 14.53 -3.68
CA LEU A 365 10.34 15.15 -3.33
C LEU A 365 9.43 15.40 -4.55
N LYS A 366 10.02 15.70 -5.71
CA LYS A 366 9.31 15.92 -6.99
C LYS A 366 9.08 14.63 -7.78
N ASN A 367 9.43 13.46 -7.23
CA ASN A 367 9.35 12.19 -7.97
C ASN A 367 7.91 11.74 -8.19
N LYS A 368 7.63 11.17 -9.38
CA LYS A 368 6.32 10.58 -9.71
C LYS A 368 6.07 9.24 -9.03
N ARG A 369 7.13 8.50 -8.66
CA ARG A 369 6.99 7.22 -7.96
C ARG A 369 6.79 7.47 -6.47
N GLU A 370 5.63 7.08 -5.96
CA GLU A 370 5.23 7.28 -4.55
C GLU A 370 6.25 6.72 -3.55
N VAL A 371 6.90 5.60 -3.87
CA VAL A 371 7.95 5.02 -3.03
C VAL A 371 9.10 6.02 -2.80
N ASN A 372 9.69 6.52 -3.88
CA ASN A 372 10.82 7.45 -3.79
C ASN A 372 10.40 8.76 -3.11
N LYS A 373 9.21 9.26 -3.44
CA LYS A 373 8.64 10.49 -2.89
C LYS A 373 8.44 10.39 -1.38
N THR A 374 7.88 9.28 -0.91
CA THR A 374 7.64 9.10 0.53
C THR A 374 8.92 8.95 1.32
N PHE A 375 9.91 8.20 0.82
CA PHE A 375 11.22 8.13 1.46
C PHE A 375 11.92 9.49 1.49
N ALA A 376 11.79 10.32 0.45
CA ALA A 376 12.33 11.67 0.44
C ALA A 376 11.64 12.60 1.46
N PHE A 377 10.31 12.53 1.60
CA PHE A 377 9.59 13.27 2.65
C PHE A 377 9.95 12.80 4.05
N TRP A 378 10.14 11.49 4.23
CA TRP A 378 10.59 10.94 5.50
C TRP A 378 12.01 11.41 5.85
N GLU A 379 12.93 11.43 4.87
CA GLU A 379 14.26 11.99 5.05
C GLU A 379 14.22 13.49 5.37
N LEU A 380 13.38 14.27 4.68
CA LEU A 380 13.20 15.69 4.96
C LEU A 380 12.72 15.94 6.39
N TYR A 381 11.75 15.14 6.88
CA TYR A 381 11.29 15.21 8.26
C TYR A 381 12.41 14.90 9.27
N LEU A 382 13.24 13.89 8.99
CA LEU A 382 14.40 13.59 9.83
C LEU A 382 15.43 14.73 9.81
N ILE A 383 15.68 15.33 8.64
CA ILE A 383 16.56 16.51 8.53
C ILE A 383 16.02 17.69 9.34
N ALA A 384 14.71 17.96 9.23
CA ALA A 384 14.07 19.06 9.95
C ALA A 384 14.21 18.91 11.48
N THR A 385 14.13 17.67 11.99
CA THR A 385 14.09 17.39 13.44
C THR A 385 15.46 17.11 14.07
N GLN A 386 16.32 16.34 13.41
CA GLN A 386 17.51 15.74 14.04
C GLN A 386 18.85 16.32 13.52
N TYR A 387 18.90 16.92 12.33
CA TYR A 387 20.17 17.22 11.65
C TYR A 387 20.38 18.72 11.38
N ASP A 388 20.86 19.44 12.40
CA ASP A 388 21.07 20.89 12.36
C ASP A 388 21.95 21.36 11.19
N ASN A 389 23.08 20.69 10.97
CA ASN A 389 24.00 21.05 9.88
C ASN A 389 23.34 20.92 8.50
N ARG A 390 22.57 19.84 8.28
CA ARG A 390 21.86 19.64 7.01
C ARG A 390 20.70 20.61 6.85
N ARG A 391 19.98 20.91 7.94
CA ARG A 391 18.90 21.89 7.95
C ARG A 391 19.38 23.29 7.56
N LYS A 392 20.50 23.77 8.12
CA LYS A 392 21.12 25.05 7.74
C LYS A 392 21.41 25.15 6.25
N THR A 393 21.88 24.06 5.63
CA THR A 393 22.15 24.09 4.17
C THR A 393 20.92 24.35 3.31
N ILE A 394 19.71 24.09 3.82
CA ILE A 394 18.45 24.37 3.10
C ILE A 394 18.20 25.88 3.05
N TYR A 395 18.53 26.62 4.12
CA TYR A 395 18.36 28.07 4.19
C TYR A 395 19.47 28.83 3.46
N THR A 396 20.72 28.35 3.56
CA THR A 396 21.87 29.06 2.98
C THR A 396 21.90 29.05 1.45
N GLU A 397 21.19 28.11 0.83
CA GLU A 397 21.23 27.91 -0.62
C GLU A 397 20.17 28.74 -1.35
N VAL A 398 20.52 30.00 -1.62
CA VAL A 398 19.61 31.03 -2.17
C VAL A 398 19.48 30.92 -3.70
N ALA A 399 20.57 30.68 -4.41
CA ALA A 399 20.65 30.83 -5.87
C ALA A 399 20.64 29.48 -6.60
N ARG A 400 19.44 28.98 -6.93
CA ARG A 400 19.22 27.84 -7.85
C ARG A 400 18.31 28.25 -9.01
N LYS A 401 18.33 27.45 -10.09
CA LYS A 401 17.59 27.70 -11.33
C LYS A 401 16.07 27.86 -11.12
N ASP A 402 15.49 27.14 -10.15
CA ASP A 402 14.04 27.13 -9.86
C ASP A 402 13.70 27.83 -8.52
N GLY A 403 14.54 28.77 -8.07
CA GLY A 403 14.40 29.41 -6.75
C GLY A 403 15.14 28.69 -5.63
N SER A 404 15.20 29.29 -4.44
CA SER A 404 15.99 28.75 -3.31
C SER A 404 15.55 27.35 -2.91
N THR A 405 16.45 26.59 -2.28
CA THR A 405 16.13 25.22 -1.82
C THR A 405 14.95 25.24 -0.86
N TRP A 406 14.90 26.22 0.06
CA TRP A 406 13.74 26.45 0.92
C TRP A 406 12.45 26.64 0.13
N SER A 407 12.43 27.58 -0.83
CA SER A 407 11.19 27.92 -1.56
C SER A 407 10.62 26.70 -2.29
N GLN A 408 11.49 25.90 -2.92
CA GLN A 408 11.08 24.67 -3.59
C GLN A 408 10.56 23.60 -2.63
N VAL A 409 11.20 23.44 -1.46
CA VAL A 409 10.72 22.52 -0.41
C VAL A 409 9.35 22.96 0.11
N CYS A 410 9.20 24.25 0.40
CA CYS A 410 7.96 24.86 0.87
C CYS A 410 6.83 24.66 -0.16
N GLU A 411 7.09 24.95 -1.44
CA GLU A 411 6.11 24.75 -2.51
C GLU A 411 5.66 23.29 -2.63
N VAL A 412 6.60 22.34 -2.63
CA VAL A 412 6.28 20.91 -2.77
C VAL A 412 5.51 20.40 -1.54
N ALA A 413 5.91 20.80 -0.32
CA ALA A 413 5.20 20.41 0.90
C ALA A 413 3.78 21.02 0.97
N LEU A 414 3.63 22.30 0.63
CA LEU A 414 2.34 22.97 0.59
C LEU A 414 1.42 22.37 -0.49
N LYS A 415 1.97 21.94 -1.62
CA LYS A 415 1.21 21.25 -2.66
C LYS A 415 0.57 19.96 -2.15
N GLU A 416 1.27 19.16 -1.34
CA GLU A 416 0.70 17.94 -0.74
C GLU A 416 -0.44 18.26 0.24
N VAL A 417 -0.30 19.31 1.04
CA VAL A 417 -1.33 19.74 2.01
C VAL A 417 -2.54 20.37 1.31
N ALA A 418 -2.31 21.21 0.30
CA ALA A 418 -3.36 21.85 -0.49
C ALA A 418 -4.10 20.85 -1.40
N ALA A 419 -3.45 19.75 -1.79
CA ALA A 419 -4.08 18.68 -2.56
C ALA A 419 -5.27 18.04 -1.83
N ILE A 420 -5.34 18.14 -0.50
CA ILE A 420 -6.53 17.69 0.26
C ILE A 420 -7.73 18.56 -0.09
N GLY A 421 -7.56 19.89 -0.08
CA GLY A 421 -8.62 20.84 -0.42
C GLY A 421 -9.12 20.65 -1.84
N THR A 422 -8.21 20.42 -2.81
CA THR A 422 -8.62 20.18 -4.21
C THR A 422 -9.38 18.87 -4.38
N ARG A 423 -8.99 17.79 -3.67
CA ARG A 423 -9.74 16.52 -3.64
C ARG A 423 -11.13 16.69 -3.02
N ILE A 424 -11.24 17.42 -1.92
CA ILE A 424 -12.51 17.72 -1.25
C ILE A 424 -13.43 18.52 -2.18
N GLN A 425 -12.92 19.57 -2.83
CA GLN A 425 -13.70 20.38 -3.75
C GLN A 425 -14.19 19.56 -4.96
N ALA A 426 -13.34 18.70 -5.53
CA ALA A 426 -13.73 17.83 -6.63
C ALA A 426 -14.90 16.90 -6.27
N GLU A 427 -14.96 16.44 -5.01
CA GLU A 427 -16.04 15.57 -4.50
C GLU A 427 -17.26 16.35 -3.96
N MET A 428 -17.17 17.66 -3.76
CA MET A 428 -18.31 18.51 -3.37
C MET A 428 -19.02 19.17 -4.57
N ILE A 429 -18.32 19.33 -5.70
CA ILE A 429 -18.91 19.73 -7.00
C ILE A 429 -19.89 18.71 -7.65
N PRO A 430 -20.03 17.42 -7.24
CA PRO A 430 -21.05 16.51 -7.76
C PRO A 430 -22.50 16.95 -7.52
N GLU A 431 -22.79 17.81 -6.54
CA GLU A 431 -24.15 18.36 -6.36
C GLU A 431 -24.59 19.25 -7.53
N GLN A 432 -23.65 19.81 -8.31
CA GLN A 432 -23.99 20.49 -9.57
C GLN A 432 -24.01 19.56 -10.78
N LYS A 433 -23.29 18.42 -10.75
CA LYS A 433 -23.47 17.40 -11.79
C LYS A 433 -24.84 16.74 -11.70
N THR A 434 -25.36 16.51 -10.50
CA THR A 434 -26.71 15.93 -10.34
C THR A 434 -27.83 16.89 -10.78
N VAL A 435 -27.68 18.22 -10.61
CA VAL A 435 -28.69 19.17 -11.12
C VAL A 435 -28.55 19.47 -12.62
N GLN A 436 -27.35 19.29 -13.20
CA GLN A 436 -27.14 19.49 -14.63
C GLN A 436 -27.31 18.19 -15.46
N GLU A 437 -27.22 17.00 -14.84
CA GLU A 437 -27.50 15.69 -15.45
C GLU A 437 -29.00 15.34 -15.47
N ASP A 438 -29.85 16.09 -14.75
CA ASP A 438 -31.31 16.04 -14.88
C ASP A 438 -31.88 16.81 -16.10
N LYS A 439 -31.01 17.33 -16.97
CA LYS A 439 -31.40 17.61 -18.36
C LYS A 439 -30.95 16.43 -19.22
N PRO A 440 -31.86 15.76 -19.96
CA PRO A 440 -31.49 14.65 -20.83
C PRO A 440 -30.39 15.11 -21.81
N ALA A 441 -29.38 14.26 -22.04
CA ALA A 441 -28.24 14.54 -22.92
C ALA A 441 -28.63 15.01 -24.33
N PHE A 442 -29.87 14.77 -24.75
CA PHE A 442 -30.48 15.29 -25.96
C PHE A 442 -30.53 16.83 -26.01
N SER A 443 -30.82 17.51 -24.90
CA SER A 443 -30.94 18.98 -24.89
C SER A 443 -29.61 19.70 -25.06
N ARG A 444 -28.49 19.09 -24.62
CA ARG A 444 -27.14 19.66 -24.82
C ARG A 444 -26.65 19.50 -26.26
N LEU A 445 -26.99 18.38 -26.91
CA LEU A 445 -26.69 18.16 -28.33
C LEU A 445 -27.49 19.10 -29.23
N VAL A 446 -28.73 19.42 -28.88
CA VAL A 446 -29.57 20.37 -29.62
C VAL A 446 -29.11 21.82 -29.45
N GLU A 447 -28.61 22.22 -28.27
CA GLU A 447 -28.07 23.57 -28.05
C GLU A 447 -26.70 23.80 -28.73
N ASP A 448 -25.87 22.76 -28.86
CA ASP A 448 -24.61 22.81 -29.60
C ASP A 448 -24.84 22.77 -31.14
N ASP A 449 -25.83 22.03 -31.64
CA ASP A 449 -26.18 21.99 -33.07
C ASP A 449 -26.86 23.29 -33.56
N LEU A 450 -27.64 23.95 -32.71
CA LEU A 450 -28.32 25.22 -33.05
C LEU A 450 -27.35 26.41 -33.12
N ASN A 451 -26.20 26.34 -32.45
CA ASN A 451 -25.18 27.39 -32.48
C ASN A 451 -24.09 27.14 -33.55
N ALA A 452 -24.02 25.94 -34.11
CA ALA A 452 -23.04 25.56 -35.15
C ALA A 452 -23.50 25.90 -36.59
N SER A 453 -24.73 26.38 -36.79
CA SER A 453 -25.28 26.64 -38.12
C SER A 453 -25.05 28.08 -38.60
N LYS A 454 -23.81 28.36 -39.05
CA LYS A 454 -23.53 29.39 -40.07
C LYS A 454 -23.22 28.68 -41.40
N PRO A 455 -23.74 29.14 -42.56
CA PRO A 455 -23.71 28.35 -43.78
C PRO A 455 -22.38 28.54 -44.53
N GLU A 456 -21.64 27.45 -44.77
CA GLU A 456 -20.68 27.38 -45.87
C GLU A 456 -21.05 26.20 -46.79
N GLN A 457 -21.19 26.53 -48.07
CA GLN A 457 -21.59 25.68 -49.18
C GLN A 457 -20.54 24.59 -49.46
N ARG A 458 -20.97 23.34 -49.68
CA ARG A 458 -20.31 22.38 -50.60
C ARG A 458 -21.20 21.17 -50.92
N GLY A 459 -21.25 20.82 -52.20
CA GLY A 459 -22.29 20.02 -52.85
C GLY A 459 -22.26 18.50 -52.65
N LEU A 460 -23.30 17.86 -53.20
CA LEU A 460 -23.62 16.42 -53.12
C LEU A 460 -22.67 15.52 -53.93
N PRO A 461 -22.27 14.34 -53.42
CA PRO A 461 -21.59 13.32 -54.21
C PRO A 461 -22.58 12.38 -54.94
N LYS A 462 -22.11 11.84 -56.08
CA LYS A 462 -22.87 11.10 -57.11
C LYS A 462 -23.10 9.61 -56.78
N ILE A 463 -24.16 9.07 -57.37
CA ILE A 463 -24.70 7.70 -57.27
C ILE A 463 -23.88 6.70 -58.13
N ALA A 464 -22.58 6.57 -57.89
CA ALA A 464 -21.71 5.67 -58.67
C ALA A 464 -21.05 4.52 -57.88
N ASP A 465 -21.14 4.50 -56.54
CA ASP A 465 -20.39 3.53 -55.72
C ASP A 465 -21.26 2.45 -55.05
N ARG A 466 -22.40 2.06 -55.65
CA ARG A 466 -23.16 0.89 -55.17
C ARG A 466 -22.69 -0.37 -55.90
N GLU A 467 -21.83 -1.15 -55.25
CA GLU A 467 -21.59 -2.53 -55.65
C GLU A 467 -22.85 -3.38 -55.46
N VAL A 468 -23.24 -4.03 -56.54
CA VAL A 468 -24.33 -5.01 -56.63
C VAL A 468 -23.80 -6.36 -56.18
N THR A 469 -24.33 -6.92 -55.09
CA THR A 469 -24.11 -8.33 -54.75
C THR A 469 -25.32 -9.15 -55.21
N GLY A 470 -25.05 -10.09 -56.11
CA GLY A 470 -26.03 -10.92 -56.80
C GLY A 470 -26.54 -12.10 -55.97
N ASN A 471 -27.71 -12.56 -56.39
CA ASN A 471 -28.37 -13.78 -55.93
C ASN A 471 -27.56 -15.04 -56.29
N GLY A 472 -27.47 -16.01 -55.38
CA GLY A 472 -27.00 -17.36 -55.65
C GLY A 472 -27.02 -18.25 -54.41
N ASP A 473 -27.68 -19.41 -54.55
CA ASP A 473 -27.68 -20.59 -53.67
C ASP A 473 -28.59 -20.64 -52.44
N VAL A 474 -29.84 -20.95 -52.76
CA VAL A 474 -30.78 -21.73 -51.94
C VAL A 474 -30.23 -23.16 -51.82
N PHE A 475 -30.26 -23.72 -50.61
CA PHE A 475 -29.86 -25.09 -50.22
C PHE A 475 -28.37 -25.36 -49.92
N THR A 476 -27.90 -24.95 -48.73
CA THR A 476 -27.10 -25.83 -47.85
C THR A 476 -27.25 -25.41 -46.38
N LYS A 477 -27.46 -26.38 -45.49
CA LYS A 477 -27.64 -26.19 -44.04
C LYS A 477 -26.25 -25.99 -43.40
N LYS A 478 -25.77 -24.75 -43.27
CA LYS A 478 -24.54 -24.40 -42.53
C LYS A 478 -24.86 -24.08 -41.07
N GLN A 479 -24.05 -24.62 -40.15
CA GLN A 479 -24.06 -24.24 -38.73
C GLN A 479 -23.80 -22.73 -38.57
N PRO A 480 -24.40 -22.07 -37.56
CA PRO A 480 -24.26 -20.63 -37.39
C PRO A 480 -22.85 -20.25 -36.96
N ASP A 481 -22.24 -19.34 -37.73
CA ASP A 481 -20.90 -18.81 -37.49
C ASP A 481 -20.94 -17.76 -36.35
N PHE A 482 -20.33 -18.11 -35.21
CA PHE A 482 -20.41 -17.34 -33.96
C PHE A 482 -19.81 -15.93 -34.11
N ALA A 483 -18.81 -15.78 -34.98
CA ALA A 483 -18.13 -14.52 -35.23
C ALA A 483 -19.00 -13.50 -35.98
N GLN A 484 -19.84 -13.93 -36.93
CA GLN A 484 -20.78 -13.04 -37.63
C GLN A 484 -21.95 -12.62 -36.73
N THR A 485 -22.41 -13.54 -35.86
CA THR A 485 -23.45 -13.24 -34.88
C THR A 485 -22.97 -12.18 -33.87
N PHE A 486 -21.70 -12.26 -33.44
CA PHE A 486 -21.09 -11.24 -32.58
C PHE A 486 -20.81 -9.92 -33.32
N GLY A 487 -20.40 -9.97 -34.59
CA GLY A 487 -20.19 -8.77 -35.41
C GLY A 487 -21.47 -7.97 -35.67
N ASN A 488 -22.59 -8.65 -35.86
CA ASN A 488 -23.90 -8.03 -36.01
C ASN A 488 -24.47 -7.53 -34.67
N LEU A 489 -24.12 -8.17 -33.55
CA LEU A 489 -24.44 -7.70 -32.20
C LEU A 489 -23.65 -6.43 -31.84
N ALA A 490 -22.36 -6.36 -32.22
CA ALA A 490 -21.54 -5.18 -31.98
C ALA A 490 -21.99 -3.97 -32.83
N ARG A 491 -22.53 -4.19 -34.03
CA ARG A 491 -23.14 -3.13 -34.86
C ARG A 491 -24.50 -2.66 -34.35
N SER A 492 -25.34 -3.54 -33.79
CA SER A 492 -26.65 -3.14 -33.27
C SER A 492 -26.56 -2.42 -31.91
N VAL A 493 -25.52 -2.71 -31.12
CA VAL A 493 -25.20 -1.99 -29.87
C VAL A 493 -24.74 -0.55 -30.13
N GLY A 494 -24.24 -0.24 -31.33
CA GLY A 494 -23.80 1.11 -31.71
C GLY A 494 -24.90 2.05 -32.23
N GLN A 495 -26.14 1.57 -32.43
CA GLN A 495 -27.18 2.33 -33.16
C GLN A 495 -28.52 2.52 -32.43
N SER A 496 -28.74 1.98 -31.23
CA SER A 496 -29.97 2.27 -30.48
C SER A 496 -29.81 3.52 -29.62
N ALA A 497 -30.16 4.68 -30.18
CA ALA A 497 -30.44 5.89 -29.41
C ALA A 497 -31.71 5.66 -28.56
N ASN A 498 -31.69 6.12 -27.29
CA ASN A 498 -32.69 5.95 -26.24
C ASN A 498 -32.78 4.58 -25.55
N THR A 499 -32.06 4.40 -24.42
CA THR A 499 -32.65 3.76 -23.21
C THR A 499 -31.86 4.17 -21.95
N GLN A 500 -32.55 4.83 -21.01
CA GLN A 500 -32.04 5.25 -19.69
C GLN A 500 -31.99 4.11 -18.64
N ASN A 501 -31.75 2.84 -19.01
CA ASN A 501 -31.62 1.75 -18.02
C ASN A 501 -30.61 0.69 -18.48
N PRO A 502 -29.59 0.34 -17.66
CA PRO A 502 -28.54 -0.61 -18.03
C PRO A 502 -28.93 -2.05 -17.71
N ILE A 503 -30.08 -2.51 -18.22
CA ILE A 503 -30.43 -3.93 -18.17
C ILE A 503 -30.39 -4.44 -19.61
N THR A 504 -29.48 -5.37 -19.88
CA THR A 504 -29.36 -6.00 -21.20
C THR A 504 -30.70 -6.63 -21.61
N PRO A 505 -31.12 -6.53 -22.89
CA PRO A 505 -32.40 -7.07 -23.35
C PRO A 505 -32.52 -8.59 -23.15
N THR A 506 -31.38 -9.29 -23.08
CA THR A 506 -31.31 -10.71 -22.72
C THR A 506 -31.67 -10.95 -21.26
N ALA A 507 -31.20 -10.10 -20.34
CA ALA A 507 -31.55 -10.18 -18.92
C ALA A 507 -33.03 -9.86 -18.69
N LEU A 508 -33.61 -8.94 -19.45
CA LEU A 508 -35.05 -8.70 -19.46
C LEU A 508 -35.83 -9.93 -19.96
N LYS A 509 -35.39 -10.60 -21.03
CA LYS A 509 -36.03 -11.84 -21.50
C LYS A 509 -35.94 -12.99 -20.49
N TYR A 510 -34.82 -13.14 -19.78
CA TYR A 510 -34.71 -14.17 -18.74
C TYR A 510 -35.55 -13.84 -17.49
N LEU A 511 -35.66 -12.56 -17.14
CA LEU A 511 -36.56 -12.09 -16.09
C LEU A 511 -38.04 -12.27 -16.47
N GLU A 512 -38.39 -11.99 -17.72
CA GLU A 512 -39.74 -12.13 -18.25
C GLU A 512 -40.13 -13.61 -18.39
N PHE A 513 -39.22 -14.47 -18.87
CA PHE A 513 -39.40 -15.92 -18.92
C PHE A 513 -39.52 -16.53 -17.51
N GLY A 514 -38.71 -16.05 -16.55
CA GLY A 514 -38.83 -16.45 -15.15
C GLY A 514 -40.13 -15.97 -14.49
N ALA A 515 -40.61 -14.77 -14.86
CA ALA A 515 -41.86 -14.22 -14.37
C ALA A 515 -43.09 -14.95 -14.94
N ASP A 516 -43.06 -15.34 -16.22
CA ASP A 516 -44.15 -16.06 -16.88
C ASP A 516 -44.28 -17.52 -16.40
N GLN A 517 -43.19 -18.13 -15.91
CA GLN A 517 -43.18 -19.53 -15.50
C GLN A 517 -43.46 -19.75 -13.99
N LEU A 518 -43.36 -18.70 -13.17
CA LEU A 518 -43.49 -18.80 -11.69
C LEU A 518 -44.67 -18.02 -11.09
N VAL A 519 -45.35 -17.15 -11.85
CA VAL A 519 -46.39 -16.27 -11.29
C VAL A 519 -47.76 -16.52 -11.95
N SER A 520 -48.71 -17.04 -11.18
CA SER A 520 -50.13 -17.15 -11.58
C SER A 520 -50.72 -15.77 -11.95
N LYS A 521 -51.68 -15.72 -12.88
CA LYS A 521 -52.30 -14.49 -13.40
C LYS A 521 -52.90 -13.59 -12.30
N GLU A 522 -53.28 -14.12 -11.14
CA GLU A 522 -53.74 -13.35 -9.97
C GLU A 522 -52.60 -12.66 -9.18
N GLY A 523 -51.35 -13.11 -9.35
CA GLY A 523 -50.16 -12.47 -8.77
C GLY A 523 -49.70 -11.22 -9.54
N ARG A 524 -50.08 -11.09 -10.83
CA ARG A 524 -49.71 -9.93 -11.67
C ARG A 524 -50.35 -8.61 -11.20
N GLU A 525 -51.53 -8.65 -10.60
CA GLU A 525 -52.21 -7.45 -10.07
C GLU A 525 -51.64 -6.99 -8.72
N ARG A 526 -50.99 -7.89 -7.98
CA ARG A 526 -50.23 -7.57 -6.74
C ARG A 526 -48.76 -7.23 -7.00
N LEU A 527 -48.32 -7.29 -8.25
CA LEU A 527 -46.98 -6.97 -8.73
C LEU A 527 -46.99 -5.60 -9.40
N SER A 528 -47.44 -4.56 -8.68
CA SER A 528 -47.13 -3.20 -9.12
C SER A 528 -45.62 -3.03 -9.13
N ARG A 529 -45.06 -2.40 -10.17
CA ARG A 529 -43.61 -2.15 -10.30
C ARG A 529 -43.03 -1.50 -9.02
N ASN A 530 -43.83 -0.69 -8.33
CA ASN A 530 -43.50 -0.07 -7.05
C ASN A 530 -43.42 -1.06 -5.88
N GLN A 531 -44.28 -2.09 -5.82
CA GLN A 531 -44.19 -3.14 -4.78
C GLN A 531 -43.03 -4.09 -5.01
N ILE A 532 -42.71 -4.43 -6.26
CA ILE A 532 -41.50 -5.22 -6.58
C ILE A 532 -40.25 -4.42 -6.22
N GLN A 533 -40.21 -3.12 -6.53
CA GLN A 533 -39.09 -2.26 -6.20
C GLN A 533 -38.95 -2.09 -4.68
N GLN A 534 -40.04 -1.83 -3.96
CA GLN A 534 -40.02 -1.77 -2.48
C GLN A 534 -39.63 -3.11 -1.83
N GLN A 535 -40.08 -4.25 -2.39
CA GLN A 535 -39.67 -5.56 -1.91
C GLN A 535 -38.19 -5.82 -2.22
N ALA A 536 -37.73 -5.54 -3.44
CA ALA A 536 -36.32 -5.65 -3.82
C ALA A 536 -35.43 -4.75 -2.96
N ASP A 537 -35.83 -3.52 -2.69
CA ASP A 537 -35.15 -2.59 -1.79
C ASP A 537 -35.11 -3.13 -0.36
N SER A 538 -36.20 -3.76 0.11
CA SER A 538 -36.24 -4.40 1.44
C SER A 538 -35.34 -5.64 1.54
N TYR A 539 -35.27 -6.46 0.48
CA TYR A 539 -34.38 -7.61 0.43
C TYR A 539 -32.93 -7.18 0.27
N LEU A 540 -32.64 -6.18 -0.56
CA LEU A 540 -31.31 -5.60 -0.72
C LEU A 540 -30.83 -4.96 0.57
N ALA A 541 -31.67 -4.20 1.27
CA ALA A 541 -31.34 -3.66 2.59
C ALA A 541 -31.03 -4.77 3.60
N ARG A 542 -31.82 -5.86 3.59
CA ARG A 542 -31.59 -7.02 4.46
C ARG A 542 -30.29 -7.76 4.12
N ILE A 543 -29.99 -7.92 2.83
CA ILE A 543 -28.72 -8.51 2.37
C ILE A 543 -27.56 -7.62 2.76
N LEU A 544 -27.68 -6.30 2.54
CA LEU A 544 -26.65 -5.34 2.91
C LEU A 544 -26.37 -5.41 4.39
N GLN A 545 -27.36 -5.59 5.26
CA GLN A 545 -27.18 -5.77 6.72
C GLN A 545 -26.44 -7.05 7.13
N THR A 546 -26.34 -8.07 6.27
CA THR A 546 -25.58 -9.29 6.57
C THR A 546 -24.06 -9.08 6.44
N PRO A 547 -23.22 -9.96 7.03
CA PRO A 547 -21.77 -9.93 6.84
C PRO A 547 -21.34 -10.06 5.37
N ILE A 548 -22.10 -10.78 4.55
CA ILE A 548 -21.84 -10.89 3.10
C ILE A 548 -22.10 -9.53 2.42
N GLY A 549 -23.11 -8.81 2.89
CA GLY A 549 -23.45 -7.47 2.42
C GLY A 549 -22.40 -6.41 2.72
N GLU A 550 -21.54 -6.61 3.74
CA GLU A 550 -20.49 -5.68 4.14
C GLU A 550 -19.51 -5.37 2.99
N ALA A 551 -19.21 -6.36 2.15
CA ALA A 551 -18.36 -6.18 0.98
C ALA A 551 -18.94 -5.13 0.00
N PHE A 552 -20.27 -5.00 -0.09
CA PHE A 552 -20.95 -4.07 -0.99
C PHE A 552 -21.26 -2.71 -0.33
N ARG A 553 -21.07 -2.58 0.99
CA ARG A 553 -21.30 -1.32 1.69
C ARG A 553 -20.21 -0.30 1.38
N SER A 554 -20.64 0.93 1.13
CA SER A 554 -19.78 2.10 0.99
C SER A 554 -19.84 2.90 2.28
N THR A 555 -18.99 2.53 3.24
CA THR A 555 -19.00 3.14 4.58
C THR A 555 -18.53 4.60 4.54
N PHE A 556 -19.10 5.46 5.38
CA PHE A 556 -18.67 6.86 5.54
C PHE A 556 -17.16 6.98 5.74
N ALA A 557 -16.58 6.15 6.61
CA ALA A 557 -15.15 6.15 6.90
C ALA A 557 -14.29 5.91 5.65
N ARG A 558 -14.65 4.93 4.80
CA ARG A 558 -13.94 4.65 3.54
C ARG A 558 -14.02 5.81 2.57
N GLN A 559 -15.17 6.47 2.45
CA GLN A 559 -15.34 7.62 1.57
C GLN A 559 -14.48 8.81 2.02
N VAL A 560 -14.54 9.15 3.31
CA VAL A 560 -13.72 10.25 3.85
C VAL A 560 -12.24 9.94 3.69
N LYS A 561 -11.79 8.72 4.02
CA LYS A 561 -10.39 8.30 3.83
C LYS A 561 -9.95 8.41 2.37
N LYS A 562 -10.77 7.93 1.43
CA LYS A 562 -10.51 8.00 -0.01
C LYS A 562 -10.31 9.44 -0.49
N VAL A 563 -11.11 10.38 -0.01
CA VAL A 563 -11.04 11.79 -0.44
C VAL A 563 -9.89 12.52 0.25
N VAL A 564 -9.75 12.37 1.57
CA VAL A 564 -8.72 13.07 2.36
C VAL A 564 -7.32 12.56 2.01
N PHE A 565 -7.12 11.24 1.99
CA PHE A 565 -5.81 10.64 1.76
C PHE A 565 -5.52 10.27 0.30
N GLY A 566 -6.52 10.28 -0.57
CA GLY A 566 -6.37 9.95 -2.00
C GLY A 566 -6.68 8.47 -2.32
N SER A 567 -6.73 8.19 -3.63
CA SER A 567 -7.04 6.89 -4.24
C SER A 567 -6.13 6.67 -5.45
N PRO A 568 -5.60 5.46 -5.71
CA PRO A 568 -5.95 4.17 -5.07
C PRO A 568 -5.18 3.84 -3.78
N THR A 569 -4.03 4.47 -3.54
CA THR A 569 -3.20 4.27 -2.32
C THR A 569 -3.19 5.53 -1.47
N SER A 570 -3.08 5.36 -0.15
CA SER A 570 -3.08 6.47 0.81
C SER A 570 -1.81 7.31 0.76
N ASN A 571 -1.97 8.63 0.60
CA ASN A 571 -0.88 9.61 0.72
C ASN A 571 -0.70 10.13 2.17
N LYS A 572 -1.23 9.43 3.19
CA LYS A 572 -1.16 9.83 4.61
C LYS A 572 0.26 10.17 5.04
N ALA A 573 1.22 9.30 4.76
CA ALA A 573 2.62 9.48 5.17
C ALA A 573 3.24 10.75 4.56
N ASN A 574 3.03 10.99 3.26
CA ASN A 574 3.52 12.17 2.57
C ASN A 574 2.97 13.46 3.18
N ILE A 575 1.66 13.51 3.43
CA ILE A 575 0.99 14.68 4.03
C ILE A 575 1.55 14.95 5.43
N VAL A 576 1.61 13.91 6.29
CA VAL A 576 2.07 14.06 7.68
C VAL A 576 3.53 14.48 7.74
N PHE A 577 4.42 13.85 6.97
CA PHE A 577 5.83 14.25 6.92
C PHE A 577 6.01 15.64 6.33
N ALA A 578 5.26 16.02 5.29
CA ALA A 578 5.30 17.36 4.71
C ALA A 578 4.88 18.42 5.74
N THR A 579 3.75 18.23 6.43
CA THR A 579 3.25 19.16 7.45
C THR A 579 4.25 19.33 8.60
N ARG A 580 4.80 18.22 9.10
CA ARG A 580 5.75 18.24 10.22
C ARG A 580 7.09 18.83 9.83
N ALA A 581 7.65 18.40 8.70
CA ALA A 581 8.90 18.95 8.20
C ALA A 581 8.80 20.45 7.96
N LEU A 582 7.71 20.92 7.33
CA LEU A 582 7.49 22.34 7.08
C LEU A 582 7.38 23.15 8.36
N THR A 583 6.69 22.62 9.37
CA THR A 583 6.55 23.25 10.69
C THR A 583 7.88 23.35 11.42
N GLU A 584 8.62 22.24 11.50
CA GLU A 584 9.92 22.22 12.19
C GLU A 584 10.94 23.09 11.48
N LEU A 585 10.98 23.08 10.14
CA LEU A 585 11.82 24.00 9.38
C LEU A 585 11.41 25.46 9.58
N ALA A 586 10.11 25.77 9.66
CA ALA A 586 9.65 27.13 9.93
C ALA A 586 10.04 27.59 11.35
N VAL A 587 9.86 26.75 12.37
CA VAL A 587 10.16 27.11 13.75
C VAL A 587 11.67 27.28 13.98
N LYS A 588 12.48 26.40 13.39
CA LYS A 588 13.94 26.47 13.52
C LYS A 588 14.56 27.60 12.70
N SER A 589 13.86 28.13 11.69
CA SER A 589 14.39 29.22 10.86
C SER A 589 14.72 30.48 11.67
N LEU A 590 13.98 30.76 12.75
CA LEU A 590 14.25 31.92 13.61
C LEU A 590 15.70 32.00 14.11
N LYS A 591 16.38 30.85 14.25
CA LYS A 591 17.76 30.78 14.74
C LYS A 591 18.78 30.46 13.65
N GLU A 592 18.34 29.99 12.50
CA GLU A 592 19.19 29.30 11.51
C GLU A 592 19.08 29.86 10.09
N ASP A 593 18.10 30.71 9.81
CA ASP A 593 17.89 31.36 8.52
C ASP A 593 18.53 32.76 8.51
N ASP A 594 19.84 32.80 8.23
CA ASP A 594 20.63 34.03 8.17
C ASP A 594 20.17 34.99 7.05
N TYR A 595 19.46 34.47 6.04
CA TYR A 595 19.04 35.22 4.85
C TYR A 595 17.56 35.65 4.91
N GLY A 596 16.81 35.24 5.94
CA GLY A 596 15.40 35.59 6.11
C GLY A 596 14.47 35.07 5.00
N GLN A 597 14.82 33.97 4.33
CA GLN A 597 14.01 33.41 3.24
C GLN A 597 12.65 32.88 3.71
N VAL A 598 12.63 32.29 4.92
CA VAL A 598 11.45 31.61 5.46
C VAL A 598 10.36 32.62 5.82
N GLN A 599 10.73 33.82 6.24
CA GLN A 599 9.83 34.85 6.74
C GLN A 599 8.71 35.21 5.75
N ALA A 600 9.03 35.28 4.46
CA ALA A 600 8.08 35.63 3.41
C ALA A 600 7.00 34.56 3.20
N ASP A 601 7.32 33.28 3.45
CA ASP A 601 6.41 32.16 3.21
C ASP A 601 5.55 31.79 4.43
N ILE A 602 5.85 32.30 5.63
CA ILE A 602 5.11 31.94 6.86
C ILE A 602 3.61 32.22 6.72
N ALA A 603 3.22 33.37 6.19
CA ALA A 603 1.80 33.69 6.00
C ALA A 603 1.12 32.73 5.02
N LYS A 604 1.82 32.28 3.99
CA LYS A 604 1.33 31.28 3.03
C LYS A 604 1.12 29.93 3.71
N ILE A 605 2.03 29.52 4.59
CA ILE A 605 1.93 28.27 5.36
C ILE A 605 0.72 28.30 6.30
N VAL A 606 0.58 29.37 7.09
CA VAL A 606 -0.54 29.56 8.04
C VAL A 606 -1.88 29.53 7.31
N ARG A 607 -2.00 30.23 6.18
CA ARG A 607 -3.21 30.24 5.35
C ARG A 607 -3.53 28.84 4.82
N ALA A 608 -2.53 28.13 4.28
CA ALA A 608 -2.73 26.80 3.73
C ALA A 608 -3.19 25.79 4.80
N PHE A 609 -2.54 25.78 5.98
CA PHE A 609 -2.93 24.89 7.07
C PHE A 609 -4.33 25.20 7.59
N THR A 610 -4.65 26.48 7.80
CA THR A 610 -5.98 26.93 8.24
C THR A 610 -7.06 26.54 7.22
N ALA A 611 -6.82 26.76 5.94
CA ALA A 611 -7.76 26.42 4.86
C ALA A 611 -8.00 24.91 4.77
N THR A 612 -6.94 24.10 4.89
CA THR A 612 -7.04 22.63 4.87
C THR A 612 -7.78 22.10 6.09
N ILE A 613 -7.51 22.60 7.30
CA ILE A 613 -8.23 22.20 8.52
C ILE A 613 -9.73 22.47 8.36
N LYS A 614 -10.09 23.72 8.00
CA LYS A 614 -11.49 24.11 7.79
C LYS A 614 -12.16 23.27 6.70
N SER A 615 -11.44 22.97 5.62
CA SER A 615 -11.98 22.16 4.52
C SER A 615 -12.27 20.72 4.95
N ILE A 616 -11.40 20.08 5.73
CA ILE A 616 -11.64 18.72 6.26
C ILE A 616 -12.80 18.72 7.26
N GLU A 617 -12.85 19.68 8.18
CA GLU A 617 -13.93 19.79 9.16
C GLU A 617 -15.29 20.06 8.49
N ASN A 618 -15.34 21.01 7.56
CA ASN A 618 -16.57 21.29 6.81
C ASN A 618 -16.99 20.08 5.98
N TYR A 619 -16.04 19.39 5.32
CA TYR A 619 -16.33 18.20 4.52
C TYR A 619 -16.93 17.07 5.37
N THR A 620 -16.34 16.77 6.53
CA THR A 620 -16.83 15.71 7.42
C THR A 620 -18.21 16.03 8.04
N GLN A 621 -18.52 17.31 8.26
CA GLN A 621 -19.82 17.76 8.74
C GLN A 621 -20.89 17.76 7.64
N GLN A 622 -20.55 18.21 6.43
CA GLN A 622 -21.49 18.36 5.32
C GLN A 622 -21.77 17.04 4.59
N LEU A 623 -20.81 16.11 4.57
CA LEU A 623 -20.96 14.85 3.86
C LEU A 623 -22.13 14.04 4.43
N LYS A 624 -23.09 13.71 3.56
CA LYS A 624 -24.20 12.82 3.87
C LYS A 624 -23.73 11.37 3.72
N PRO A 625 -24.07 10.47 4.67
CA PRO A 625 -23.79 9.04 4.52
C PRO A 625 -24.41 8.49 3.24
N HIS A 626 -23.70 7.58 2.59
CA HIS A 626 -24.22 6.92 1.39
C HIS A 626 -25.28 5.89 1.76
N TRP A 627 -26.27 5.69 0.88
CA TRP A 627 -27.46 4.87 1.14
C TRP A 627 -27.15 3.39 1.48
N THR A 628 -25.98 2.87 1.08
CA THR A 628 -25.53 1.51 1.42
C THR A 628 -24.96 1.37 2.82
N ASP A 629 -24.70 2.48 3.52
CA ASP A 629 -24.11 2.47 4.86
C ASP A 629 -25.19 2.41 5.96
N PHE A 630 -25.77 1.22 6.12
CA PHE A 630 -26.78 0.97 7.17
C PHE A 630 -26.21 0.94 8.60
N GLY A 631 -24.88 0.87 8.75
CA GLY A 631 -24.21 0.84 10.06
C GLY A 631 -23.91 2.23 10.61
N PHE A 632 -24.18 3.28 9.85
CA PHE A 632 -23.75 4.63 10.20
C PHE A 632 -24.44 5.16 11.45
N THR A 633 -23.62 5.50 12.44
CA THR A 633 -24.00 6.27 13.63
C THR A 633 -23.37 7.66 13.57
N GLN A 634 -23.97 8.67 14.23
CA GLN A 634 -23.37 10.01 14.31
C GLN A 634 -21.93 10.01 14.88
N GLN A 635 -21.58 9.03 15.71
CA GLN A 635 -20.23 8.84 16.24
C GLN A 635 -19.22 8.45 15.14
N ASP A 636 -19.65 7.77 14.09
CA ASP A 636 -18.80 7.33 12.97
C ASP A 636 -18.37 8.47 12.06
N ARG A 637 -18.90 9.69 12.27
CA ARG A 637 -18.36 10.91 11.65
C ARG A 637 -16.91 11.17 12.09
N HIS A 638 -16.54 10.72 13.29
CA HIS A 638 -15.17 10.84 13.81
C HIS A 638 -14.30 9.68 13.34
N VAL A 639 -13.79 9.78 12.11
CA VAL A 639 -12.85 8.80 11.55
C VAL A 639 -11.48 8.97 12.20
N ALA A 640 -11.03 7.97 12.97
CA ALA A 640 -9.82 8.05 13.79
C ALA A 640 -8.56 8.53 13.05
N GLU A 641 -8.28 8.02 11.84
CA GLU A 641 -7.12 8.42 11.04
C GLU A 641 -7.19 9.87 10.55
N VAL A 642 -8.39 10.35 10.21
CA VAL A 642 -8.59 11.73 9.74
C VAL A 642 -8.51 12.69 10.92
N GLN A 643 -9.04 12.28 12.08
CA GLN A 643 -8.89 13.02 13.33
C GLN A 643 -7.43 13.15 13.74
N GLU A 644 -6.65 12.08 13.60
CA GLU A 644 -5.21 12.10 13.85
C GLU A 644 -4.49 13.09 12.92
N LEU A 645 -4.84 13.11 11.63
CA LEU A 645 -4.30 14.12 10.71
C LEU A 645 -4.69 15.54 11.11
N LEU A 646 -5.95 15.77 11.51
CA LEU A 646 -6.44 17.05 11.99
C LEU A 646 -5.68 17.50 13.24
N GLU A 647 -5.46 16.63 14.21
CA GLU A 647 -4.68 16.92 15.41
C GLU A 647 -3.25 17.31 15.08
N ILE A 648 -2.60 16.60 14.13
CA ILE A 648 -1.26 16.94 13.67
C ILE A 648 -1.25 18.33 13.01
N LEU A 649 -2.19 18.61 12.10
CA LEU A 649 -2.29 19.91 11.43
C LEU A 649 -2.54 21.05 12.45
N LYS A 650 -3.44 20.86 13.40
CA LYS A 650 -3.75 21.83 14.46
C LYS A 650 -2.55 22.08 15.37
N THR A 651 -1.87 21.02 15.79
CA THR A 651 -0.66 21.11 16.64
C THR A 651 0.45 21.87 15.90
N CYS A 652 0.68 21.54 14.63
CA CYS A 652 1.65 22.20 13.79
C CYS A 652 1.33 23.69 13.57
N LEU A 653 0.06 24.01 13.26
CA LEU A 653 -0.40 25.39 13.12
C LEU A 653 -0.23 26.18 14.43
N LYS A 654 -0.58 25.58 15.57
CA LYS A 654 -0.40 26.18 16.89
C LYS A 654 1.07 26.47 17.19
N GLN A 655 1.98 25.54 16.87
CA GLN A 655 3.41 25.73 17.07
C GLN A 655 3.97 26.90 16.24
N ILE A 656 3.52 27.04 14.98
CA ILE A 656 3.88 28.19 14.13
C ILE A 656 3.31 29.49 14.73
N MET A 657 2.04 29.49 15.13
CA MET A 657 1.39 30.68 15.68
C MET A 657 1.99 31.15 17.01
N LEU A 658 2.39 30.23 17.89
CA LEU A 658 3.09 30.55 19.13
C LEU A 658 4.49 31.15 18.85
N THR A 659 5.15 30.66 17.81
CA THR A 659 6.52 31.07 17.47
C THR A 659 6.56 32.42 16.74
N PHE A 660 5.60 32.67 15.84
CA PHE A 660 5.57 33.83 14.95
C PHE A 660 4.45 34.83 15.26
N GLY A 661 3.61 34.58 16.27
CA GLY A 661 2.42 35.37 16.58
C GLY A 661 2.71 36.84 16.90
N GLU A 662 3.82 37.11 17.59
CA GLU A 662 4.28 38.48 17.88
C GLU A 662 4.62 39.27 16.62
N TYR A 663 5.03 38.57 15.56
CA TYR A 663 5.43 39.16 14.28
C TYR A 663 4.32 39.13 13.23
N ALA A 664 3.10 38.68 13.58
CA ALA A 664 2.04 38.41 12.61
C ALA A 664 1.72 39.60 11.68
N SER A 665 1.72 40.83 12.21
CA SER A 665 1.48 42.04 11.41
C SER A 665 2.59 42.31 10.39
N VAL A 666 3.84 42.02 10.74
CA VAL A 666 5.01 42.21 9.86
C VAL A 666 5.07 41.10 8.80
N LEU A 667 4.59 39.91 9.14
CA LEU A 667 4.52 38.75 8.23
C LEU A 667 3.38 38.85 7.20
N GLY A 668 2.57 39.90 7.23
CA GLY A 668 1.45 40.09 6.31
C GLY A 668 0.23 39.23 6.63
N LEU A 669 0.07 38.81 7.90
CA LEU A 669 -1.16 38.20 8.40
C LEU A 669 -2.08 39.28 8.97
N SER A 670 -3.32 39.31 8.47
CA SER A 670 -4.34 40.19 9.02
C SER A 670 -4.82 39.69 10.39
N LYS A 671 -5.31 40.60 11.25
CA LYS A 671 -5.90 40.23 12.56
C LYS A 671 -7.03 39.19 12.41
N LYS A 672 -7.77 39.26 11.30
CA LYS A 672 -8.83 38.29 10.97
C LYS A 672 -8.24 36.91 10.70
N GLU A 673 -7.20 36.80 9.89
CA GLU A 673 -6.53 35.52 9.59
C GLU A 673 -5.88 34.91 10.83
N VAL A 674 -5.28 35.72 11.70
CA VAL A 674 -4.73 35.24 12.99
C VAL A 674 -5.84 34.68 13.89
N ARG A 675 -6.98 35.39 13.96
CA ARG A 675 -8.15 34.91 14.71
C ARG A 675 -8.70 33.62 14.10
N GLU A 676 -8.84 33.55 12.78
CA GLU A 676 -9.32 32.37 12.07
C GLU A 676 -8.39 31.16 12.23
N ALA A 677 -7.07 31.38 12.26
CA ALA A 677 -6.08 30.35 12.56
C ALA A 677 -6.19 29.88 14.02
N GLY A 678 -6.38 30.81 14.96
CA GLY A 678 -6.65 30.50 16.37
C GLY A 678 -7.91 29.64 16.54
N GLU A 679 -9.02 30.05 15.93
CA GLU A 679 -10.28 29.30 15.91
C GLU A 679 -10.08 27.89 15.32
N ALA A 680 -9.31 27.74 14.24
CA ALA A 680 -9.01 26.43 13.65
C ALA A 680 -8.16 25.53 14.56
N THR A 681 -7.30 26.09 15.41
CA THR A 681 -6.54 25.32 16.41
C THR A 681 -7.36 24.94 17.65
N GLY A 682 -8.56 25.49 17.83
CA GLY A 682 -9.41 25.28 19.00
C GLY A 682 -9.05 26.16 20.21
N ASP A 683 -8.06 27.04 20.07
CA ASP A 683 -7.74 28.06 21.08
C ASP A 683 -8.67 29.27 20.88
N ALA A 684 -9.43 29.65 21.91
CA ALA A 684 -10.17 30.92 21.92
C ALA A 684 -9.18 32.08 21.72
N PRO A 685 -9.56 33.18 21.04
CA PRO A 685 -8.62 34.23 20.69
C PRO A 685 -8.06 34.87 21.96
N ALA A 686 -6.80 34.56 22.30
CA ALA A 686 -6.05 35.37 23.24
C ALA A 686 -5.99 36.78 22.65
N PRO A 687 -6.46 37.82 23.36
CA PRO A 687 -6.32 39.18 22.87
C PRO A 687 -4.84 39.48 22.77
N VAL A 688 -4.36 39.68 21.54
CA VAL A 688 -3.03 40.23 21.27
C VAL A 688 -2.96 41.58 21.98
N ALA A 689 -2.32 41.60 23.15
CA ALA A 689 -2.04 42.82 23.88
C ALA A 689 -1.04 43.62 23.05
N LEU A 690 -1.56 44.56 22.26
CA LEU A 690 -0.77 45.60 21.63
C LEU A 690 -0.17 46.46 22.74
N ILE A 691 1.09 46.22 23.10
CA ILE A 691 1.91 47.25 23.76
C ILE A 691 2.26 48.28 22.69
N GLY A 692 1.27 49.12 22.35
CA GLY A 692 1.47 50.39 21.69
C GLY A 692 1.78 51.44 22.74
N GLY A 693 3.00 51.39 23.29
CA GLY A 693 3.52 52.41 24.21
C GLY A 693 3.88 53.68 23.46
N ARG A 694 3.04 54.71 23.58
CA ARG A 694 3.34 56.12 23.22
C ARG A 694 4.56 56.58 24.03
N PRO A 695 5.50 57.38 23.47
CA PRO A 695 6.70 57.78 24.20
C PRO A 695 6.33 58.78 25.31
N THR A 696 6.51 58.39 26.57
CA THR A 696 6.46 59.32 27.71
C THR A 696 7.78 60.07 27.79
N ARG A 697 7.70 61.41 27.79
CA ARG A 697 8.82 62.33 28.08
C ARG A 697 9.46 62.01 29.43
N PRO A 698 10.77 62.25 29.60
CA PRO A 698 11.42 62.16 30.89
C PRO A 698 11.00 63.36 31.73
N ASN A 699 10.62 63.13 32.99
CA ASN A 699 10.50 64.22 33.95
C ASN A 699 11.44 63.96 35.13
N ASP A 700 12.02 65.08 35.52
CA ASP A 700 13.15 65.30 36.38
C ASP A 700 12.85 65.04 37.86
N GLY A 701 13.91 64.92 38.65
CA GLY A 701 13.93 64.32 39.98
C GLY A 701 13.27 65.06 41.15
N SER A 702 13.21 64.33 42.27
CA SER A 702 13.21 64.76 43.69
C SER A 702 13.01 63.47 44.50
N ILE A 703 14.07 62.86 45.05
CA ILE A 703 14.58 63.09 46.42
C ILE A 703 13.43 63.26 47.43
N GLU A 704 13.10 62.19 48.14
CA GLU A 704 13.12 62.17 49.61
C GLU A 704 13.03 60.72 50.14
N ARG A 705 13.71 60.50 51.25
CA ARG A 705 13.96 59.26 52.00
C ARG A 705 13.66 59.62 53.48
N PRO A 706 13.69 58.70 54.44
CA PRO A 706 12.76 57.62 54.78
C PRO A 706 12.25 57.74 56.26
N GLU A 707 11.31 56.92 56.73
CA GLU A 707 11.13 56.59 58.17
C GLU A 707 10.15 55.41 58.29
N MET A 708 10.57 54.21 58.69
CA MET A 708 10.77 53.64 60.04
C MET A 708 9.50 53.35 60.87
N GLN A 709 9.24 52.04 60.99
CA GLN A 709 9.16 51.28 62.26
C GLN A 709 7.85 51.27 63.08
N GLN A 710 7.27 50.06 63.23
CA GLN A 710 6.85 49.36 64.48
C GLN A 710 6.00 48.13 64.07
N VAL A 711 6.38 46.87 64.30
CA VAL A 711 6.56 46.08 65.55
C VAL A 711 5.26 45.92 66.37
N GLY A 712 4.86 44.66 66.59
CA GLY A 712 3.75 44.23 67.45
C GLY A 712 3.01 43.02 66.84
N ASN A 713 3.42 41.76 66.96
CA ASN A 713 3.64 40.87 68.11
C ASN A 713 2.43 39.96 68.42
N GLU A 714 2.73 38.66 68.65
CA GLU A 714 1.96 37.58 69.30
C GLU A 714 0.60 37.16 68.71
N GLY A 715 0.33 35.90 68.36
CA GLY A 715 0.37 34.64 69.14
C GLY A 715 -1.07 34.07 69.09
N GLY A 716 -1.41 32.79 69.06
CA GLY A 716 -0.74 31.50 69.00
C GLY A 716 -1.83 30.39 68.91
N ILE A 717 -1.39 29.18 68.56
CA ILE A 717 -1.83 27.84 69.05
C ILE A 717 -3.27 27.32 68.80
N GLU A 718 -3.30 26.01 68.52
CA GLU A 718 -4.39 24.99 68.54
C GLU A 718 -5.00 24.65 67.16
N ALA A 719 -4.65 23.57 66.46
CA ALA A 719 -4.60 22.13 66.79
C ALA A 719 -5.97 21.49 67.03
N GLY A 720 -6.44 20.68 66.07
CA GLY A 720 -7.45 19.65 66.31
C GLY A 720 -8.29 19.27 65.10
N GLY A 721 -8.33 17.97 64.77
CA GLY A 721 -9.55 17.37 64.18
C GLY A 721 -9.41 16.58 62.88
N ARG A 722 -9.13 15.28 63.01
CA ARG A 722 -9.38 14.21 62.00
C ARG A 722 -10.85 14.12 61.58
N GLN A 723 -11.10 13.75 60.31
CA GLN A 723 -11.86 12.53 59.87
C GLN A 723 -12.16 12.62 58.36
N ARG A 724 -11.55 11.77 57.51
CA ARG A 724 -12.12 10.51 56.96
C ARG A 724 -13.59 10.61 56.49
N ARG A 725 -13.81 10.49 55.18
CA ARG A 725 -14.65 9.40 54.62
C ARG A 725 -14.48 9.22 53.12
N ALA A 726 -14.42 7.95 52.73
CA ALA A 726 -14.38 7.41 51.38
C ALA A 726 -15.78 6.91 50.95
N GLY A 727 -15.91 6.58 49.66
CA GLY A 727 -16.97 5.77 49.05
C GLY A 727 -17.85 6.58 48.09
N ARG A 728 -18.04 6.22 46.83
CA ARG A 728 -17.94 4.93 46.13
C ARG A 728 -17.27 5.07 44.77
#